data_AF-A0A9D5HYC1-F1
#
_entry.id   AF-A0A9D5HYC1-F1
#
_cell.length_a   1.000
_cell.length_b   1.000
_cell.length_c   1.000
_cell.angle_alpha   90.00
_cell.angle_beta   90.00
_cell.angle_gamma   90.00
#
_symmetry.space_group_name_H-M   'P 1'
#
loop_
_entity.id
_entity.type
_entity.pdbx_description
1 polymer ?
#
loop_
_entity_poly.entity_id
_entity_poly.type
_entity_poly.pdbx_seq_one_letter_code
_entity_poly.pdbx_strand_id
1 'polypeptide(L)'
;MRLYFATIAIFIYTILSFSTLSIGNVRAIKAVGMLNESSGGNIYNLEQVGSNKDSIRESIPLQRSHLTPVNGVEVEHSTIRNETASSNFTKKSIEIVTIKTDESIEGLLSSHEYLLILFIAPWCGMSKRAVSQIHEMIEYFEKSRDFLVEHPNQLFYSKKLLVGFVNVPEFPNITKRLNVLDYPSIKFVNKGENLKLRIMDFYGNIYHKKVLSWIIQQVTRLENNPASQLIHLSTMDNIQFFLEISEYSVVYLHGLESGNKYNNTEFLQIVDICKVYDDIIFGEANYSELNNSLQMDSKYIEGFEPSLNITELITDNGNKSKLLLFNSGRHVKTITGPFTEEAPVLNAIDYYKQENIIFLNKDTIGKLIDNGGPILLLIFNGNSENYIEELNKESSIIYQFYGILQRVISIRKEKIDQANIHLEKRPLFVICGNEGPINRRFMDFLHIDDDLLPSIIMIDDLNVSPPKKFHLDLPKIYLSNLESNVESGTGVMNNAGIIGNIDRNSEILSIGKPNESNWIVLNNHTSINFSPSIISDFIDEVRSGMVNITYHSQAVPAKQNGPVYILVGNTFKEVVHDANKDVLVLFYTPWCGHCKTFDPIYNEVANIITSKTNVLVAKIDMSANFIPDYQIGGKIFRFPTIKLFKKKDKQNPIDFDGEREANSILDFIWIHTARDEL
;
A
#
# COMPACT_ATOMS: atom_id res chain seq x y z
N MET A 1 25.56 30.93 47.27
CA MET A 1 26.05 29.53 47.24
C MET A 1 25.39 28.60 48.26
N ARG A 2 25.11 28.99 49.52
CA ARG A 2 24.38 28.09 50.46
C ARG A 2 22.88 27.91 50.18
N LEU A 3 22.24 28.77 49.37
CA LEU A 3 20.84 28.58 48.94
C LEU A 3 20.67 27.72 47.66
N TYR A 4 21.74 27.49 46.89
CA TYR A 4 21.71 26.69 45.66
C TYR A 4 21.94 25.18 45.93
N PHE A 5 22.67 24.87 47.02
CA PHE A 5 22.83 23.49 47.48
C PHE A 5 21.60 22.96 48.25
N ALA A 6 20.78 23.83 48.85
CA ALA A 6 19.56 23.42 49.55
C ALA A 6 18.44 23.00 48.57
N THR A 7 18.37 23.62 47.39
CA THR A 7 17.39 23.27 46.34
C THR A 7 17.76 21.99 45.60
N ILE A 8 19.05 21.73 45.37
CA ILE A 8 19.54 20.46 44.79
C ILE A 8 19.41 19.30 45.79
N ALA A 9 19.61 19.55 47.10
CA ALA A 9 19.39 18.53 48.13
C ALA A 9 17.91 18.13 48.26
N ILE A 10 16.95 19.05 48.10
CA ILE A 10 15.51 18.72 48.12
C ILE A 10 15.10 17.99 46.83
N PHE A 11 15.67 18.35 45.68
CA PHE A 11 15.39 17.66 44.41
C PHE A 11 15.97 16.24 44.38
N ILE A 12 17.17 16.02 44.93
CA ILE A 12 17.79 14.69 45.05
C ILE A 12 17.11 13.83 46.13
N TYR A 13 16.63 14.42 47.23
CA TYR A 13 15.87 13.69 48.26
C TYR A 13 14.47 13.27 47.79
N THR A 14 13.86 14.01 46.86
CA THR A 14 12.56 13.66 46.25
C THR A 14 12.70 12.58 45.16
N ILE A 15 13.85 12.50 44.48
CA ILE A 15 14.14 11.46 43.48
C ILE A 15 14.63 10.15 44.12
N LEU A 16 15.33 10.22 45.27
CA LEU A 16 15.78 9.04 46.01
C LEU A 16 14.72 8.41 46.93
N SER A 17 13.56 9.05 47.13
CA SER A 17 12.44 8.49 47.90
C SER A 17 11.40 7.74 47.05
N PHE A 18 11.58 7.69 45.72
CA PHE A 18 10.72 6.91 44.81
C PHE A 18 11.41 5.70 44.15
N SER A 19 12.64 5.36 44.55
CA SER A 19 13.34 4.18 44.05
C SER A 19 14.24 3.56 45.12
N THR A 20 13.64 2.80 46.06
CA THR A 20 14.19 1.54 46.64
C THR A 20 13.40 1.06 47.88
N LEU A 21 12.45 0.17 47.62
CA LEU A 21 11.98 -0.93 48.48
C LEU A 21 11.42 -1.93 47.45
N SER A 22 11.99 -3.08 47.12
CA SER A 22 12.88 -3.99 47.84
C SER A 22 13.59 -4.89 46.81
N ILE A 23 14.93 -4.94 46.83
CA ILE A 23 15.70 -6.12 46.43
C ILE A 23 16.46 -6.54 47.68
N GLY A 24 16.20 -7.76 48.17
CA GLY A 24 16.92 -8.39 49.27
C GLY A 24 17.51 -9.72 48.85
N ASN A 25 18.80 -9.68 48.52
CA ASN A 25 19.81 -10.73 48.66
C ASN A 25 19.80 -11.96 47.73
N VAL A 26 20.75 -11.92 46.79
CA VAL A 26 21.38 -13.08 46.15
C VAL A 26 22.43 -13.68 47.09
N ARG A 27 22.39 -15.00 47.33
CA ARG A 27 23.57 -15.79 47.66
C ARG A 27 23.60 -17.05 46.79
N ALA A 28 24.71 -17.22 46.10
CA ALA A 28 25.08 -18.39 45.32
C ALA A 28 25.17 -19.65 46.18
N ILE A 29 24.92 -20.82 45.58
CA ILE A 29 25.80 -22.01 45.63
C ILE A 29 25.33 -23.01 44.56
N LYS A 30 26.34 -23.57 43.88
CA LYS A 30 26.28 -24.61 42.86
C LYS A 30 26.44 -25.98 43.56
N ALA A 31 25.76 -26.99 43.02
CA ALA A 31 26.06 -28.43 43.07
C ALA A 31 25.34 -29.35 44.09
N VAL A 32 25.04 -30.54 43.56
CA VAL A 32 24.67 -31.83 44.18
C VAL A 32 23.22 -31.87 44.69
N GLY A 33 22.30 -32.70 44.19
CA GLY A 33 22.42 -34.05 43.64
C GLY A 33 21.70 -35.01 44.61
N MET A 34 20.75 -35.80 44.09
CA MET A 34 20.04 -36.92 44.77
C MET A 34 18.93 -36.50 45.76
N LEU A 35 17.76 -37.15 45.88
CA LEU A 35 17.15 -38.31 45.22
C LEU A 35 15.66 -38.36 45.66
N ASN A 36 14.87 -39.07 44.85
CA ASN A 36 13.62 -39.79 45.11
C ASN A 36 12.29 -39.00 45.07
N GLU A 37 11.55 -39.12 43.96
CA GLU A 37 10.65 -40.25 43.55
C GLU A 37 9.27 -40.04 44.19
N SER A 38 8.14 -40.01 43.48
CA SER A 38 7.62 -40.85 42.39
C SER A 38 6.27 -40.21 41.99
N SER A 39 5.65 -40.34 40.82
CA SER A 39 5.81 -41.15 39.60
C SER A 39 4.84 -40.51 38.58
N GLY A 40 5.29 -40.04 37.41
CA GLY A 40 5.29 -40.78 36.13
C GLY A 40 3.96 -40.53 35.38
N GLY A 41 3.86 -39.84 34.25
CA GLY A 41 4.78 -39.73 33.11
C GLY A 41 4.28 -40.64 31.99
N ASN A 42 3.75 -40.08 30.89
CA ASN A 42 4.20 -40.36 29.53
C ASN A 42 3.35 -39.67 28.46
N ILE A 43 4.08 -39.03 27.54
CA ILE A 43 3.68 -38.61 26.21
C ILE A 43 3.82 -39.83 25.29
N TYR A 44 2.83 -40.13 24.43
CA TYR A 44 3.06 -40.79 23.13
C TYR A 44 1.97 -40.43 22.10
N ASN A 45 2.44 -40.42 20.85
CA ASN A 45 1.77 -40.18 19.57
C ASN A 45 0.65 -41.18 19.20
N LEU A 46 -0.02 -40.84 18.08
CA LEU A 46 -0.64 -41.67 17.02
C LEU A 46 -2.17 -41.81 17.00
N GLU A 47 -2.70 -41.38 15.85
CA GLU A 47 -3.68 -42.04 14.96
C GLU A 47 -4.96 -42.70 15.48
N GLN A 48 -6.05 -42.27 14.83
CA GLN A 48 -7.26 -43.01 14.40
C GLN A 48 -8.30 -43.50 15.43
N VAL A 49 -9.52 -43.60 14.88
CA VAL A 49 -10.71 -44.37 15.30
C VAL A 49 -11.85 -43.55 15.92
N GLY A 50 -12.77 -43.09 15.05
CA GLY A 50 -14.03 -43.80 14.79
C GLY A 50 -15.10 -43.91 15.89
N SER A 51 -16.22 -43.24 15.61
CA SER A 51 -17.61 -43.75 15.66
C SER A 51 -18.38 -43.91 16.98
N ASN A 52 -19.67 -43.55 16.87
CA ASN A 52 -20.84 -43.91 17.69
C ASN A 52 -20.99 -43.25 19.06
N LYS A 53 -22.18 -42.96 19.59
CA LYS A 53 -23.56 -42.67 19.11
C LYS A 53 -24.36 -42.49 20.41
N ASP A 54 -25.23 -41.50 20.43
CA ASP A 54 -26.50 -41.40 21.17
C ASP A 54 -26.59 -41.40 22.72
N SER A 55 -27.52 -40.51 23.15
CA SER A 55 -28.18 -40.35 24.46
C SER A 55 -27.35 -39.65 25.54
N ILE A 56 -27.79 -38.53 26.11
CA ILE A 56 -29.00 -38.39 26.92
C ILE A 56 -29.63 -36.99 26.75
N ARG A 57 -30.96 -37.00 26.58
CA ARG A 57 -31.85 -35.84 26.69
C ARG A 57 -32.09 -35.51 28.16
N GLU A 58 -31.90 -34.26 28.55
CA GLU A 58 -32.76 -33.59 29.54
C GLU A 58 -33.08 -32.18 29.04
N SER A 59 -34.36 -31.82 29.12
CA SER A 59 -34.98 -30.61 28.57
C SER A 59 -35.77 -29.90 29.65
N ILE A 60 -35.54 -28.61 29.88
CA ILE A 60 -36.47 -27.68 30.56
C ILE A 60 -36.36 -26.28 29.87
N PRO A 61 -37.46 -25.52 29.69
CA PRO A 61 -37.67 -24.67 28.51
C PRO A 61 -37.41 -23.18 28.74
N LEU A 62 -37.02 -22.46 27.68
CA LEU A 62 -37.10 -21.00 27.59
C LEU A 62 -38.00 -20.61 26.42
N GLN A 63 -39.01 -19.79 26.73
CA GLN A 63 -40.03 -19.30 25.80
C GLN A 63 -39.41 -18.64 24.57
N ARG A 64 -39.72 -19.17 23.38
CA ARG A 64 -39.43 -18.54 22.10
C ARG A 64 -40.53 -17.52 21.77
N SER A 65 -40.14 -16.27 21.55
CA SER A 65 -40.93 -15.34 20.75
C SER A 65 -40.82 -15.76 19.28
N HIS A 66 -41.95 -15.71 18.57
CA HIS A 66 -42.11 -16.24 17.23
C HIS A 66 -41.33 -15.43 16.18
N LEU A 67 -40.25 -16.01 15.66
CA LEU A 67 -39.75 -15.77 14.30
C LEU A 67 -39.54 -17.14 13.65
N THR A 68 -40.14 -17.36 12.49
CA THR A 68 -39.99 -18.61 11.72
C THR A 68 -38.54 -18.74 11.25
N PRO A 69 -37.86 -19.88 11.50
CA PRO A 69 -36.53 -20.11 10.97
C PRO A 69 -36.60 -20.25 9.45
N VAL A 70 -35.76 -19.48 8.73
CA VAL A 70 -35.50 -19.70 7.31
C VAL A 70 -34.55 -20.90 7.21
N ASN A 71 -34.94 -21.94 6.46
CA ASN A 71 -34.14 -23.15 6.29
C ASN A 71 -32.74 -22.79 5.73
N GLY A 72 -31.67 -23.31 6.34
CA GLY A 72 -30.30 -23.15 5.83
C GLY A 72 -29.51 -21.93 6.35
N VAL A 73 -30.03 -21.19 7.34
CA VAL A 73 -29.37 -20.04 7.97
C VAL A 73 -29.02 -20.36 9.43
N GLU A 74 -27.73 -20.32 9.77
CA GLU A 74 -27.29 -20.24 11.18
C GLU A 74 -26.96 -18.77 11.49
N VAL A 75 -27.71 -18.20 12.43
CA VAL A 75 -27.45 -16.87 12.98
C VAL A 75 -26.42 -17.03 14.10
N GLU A 76 -25.19 -16.59 13.85
CA GLU A 76 -24.19 -16.47 14.92
C GLU A 76 -24.37 -15.12 15.63
N HIS A 77 -24.80 -15.15 16.89
CA HIS A 77 -24.64 -13.99 17.76
C HIS A 77 -23.18 -13.95 18.25
N SER A 78 -22.30 -13.28 17.52
CA SER A 78 -20.95 -13.00 18.02
C SER A 78 -21.04 -11.98 19.17
N THR A 79 -21.02 -12.49 20.41
CA THR A 79 -20.73 -11.70 21.61
C THR A 79 -19.22 -11.51 21.71
N ILE A 80 -18.73 -10.33 21.33
CA ILE A 80 -17.43 -9.85 21.80
C ILE A 80 -17.61 -9.55 23.29
N ARG A 81 -17.02 -10.36 24.17
CA ARG A 81 -16.97 -10.09 25.61
C ARG A 81 -16.06 -8.89 25.85
N ASN A 82 -16.63 -7.70 26.03
CA ASN A 82 -15.99 -6.65 26.82
C ASN A 82 -16.50 -6.78 28.25
N GLU A 83 -15.71 -7.43 29.11
CA GLU A 83 -15.85 -7.27 30.55
C GLU A 83 -15.40 -5.84 30.89
N THR A 84 -16.39 -4.93 30.94
CA THR A 84 -16.44 -3.60 31.59
C THR A 84 -17.14 -2.57 30.73
N ALA A 85 -18.48 -2.60 30.67
CA ALA A 85 -19.28 -1.39 30.46
C ALA A 85 -20.73 -1.61 30.92
N SER A 86 -21.20 -0.64 31.68
CA SER A 86 -22.53 -0.47 32.25
C SER A 86 -23.68 -0.68 31.26
N SER A 87 -24.77 -1.24 31.77
CA SER A 87 -26.04 -1.54 31.13
C SER A 87 -26.68 -0.36 30.37
N ASN A 88 -26.80 -0.52 29.05
CA ASN A 88 -27.97 -0.17 28.20
C ASN A 88 -27.62 -0.47 26.73
N PHE A 89 -27.62 -1.74 26.32
CA PHE A 89 -27.39 -2.11 24.91
C PHE A 89 -28.71 -2.13 24.13
N THR A 90 -28.86 -1.15 23.25
CA THR A 90 -29.80 -1.15 22.12
C THR A 90 -29.53 -2.35 21.20
N LYS A 91 -30.58 -2.86 20.56
CA LYS A 91 -30.53 -4.02 19.65
C LYS A 91 -29.59 -3.68 18.46
N LYS A 92 -28.59 -4.51 18.15
CA LYS A 92 -27.68 -4.31 16.99
C LYS A 92 -28.50 -4.14 15.70
N SER A 93 -28.14 -3.18 14.84
CA SER A 93 -28.79 -2.96 13.54
C SER A 93 -28.25 -3.85 12.43
N ILE A 94 -27.01 -4.32 12.59
CA ILE A 94 -26.39 -5.30 11.71
C ILE A 94 -26.52 -6.69 12.31
N GLU A 95 -27.12 -7.59 11.52
CA GLU A 95 -27.13 -9.02 11.78
C GLU A 95 -26.04 -9.72 10.94
N ILE A 96 -25.41 -10.75 11.48
CA ILE A 96 -24.38 -11.54 10.79
C ILE A 96 -24.87 -12.97 10.62
N VAL A 97 -24.72 -13.53 9.41
CA VAL A 97 -25.15 -14.90 9.09
C VAL A 97 -24.13 -15.63 8.23
N THR A 98 -24.08 -16.95 8.38
CA THR A 98 -23.40 -17.82 7.42
C THR A 98 -24.42 -18.35 6.40
N ILE A 99 -24.17 -18.14 5.11
CA ILE A 99 -25.07 -18.53 4.02
C ILE A 99 -24.61 -19.88 3.47
N LYS A 100 -25.47 -20.90 3.59
CA LYS A 100 -25.15 -22.29 3.22
C LYS A 100 -25.95 -22.85 2.02
N THR A 101 -26.92 -22.12 1.46
CA THR A 101 -27.68 -22.56 0.28
C THR A 101 -28.22 -21.35 -0.52
N ASP A 102 -28.55 -21.58 -1.80
CA ASP A 102 -29.11 -20.54 -2.69
C ASP A 102 -30.53 -20.11 -2.28
N GLU A 103 -31.34 -21.04 -1.75
CA GLU A 103 -32.69 -20.77 -1.21
C GLU A 103 -32.65 -19.75 -0.05
N SER A 104 -31.49 -19.59 0.60
CA SER A 104 -31.30 -18.66 1.70
C SER A 104 -31.26 -17.19 1.25
N ILE A 105 -30.73 -16.82 0.07
CA ILE A 105 -30.58 -15.38 -0.26
C ILE A 105 -31.94 -14.68 -0.36
N GLU A 106 -32.88 -15.27 -1.10
CA GLU A 106 -34.22 -14.70 -1.29
C GLU A 106 -35.03 -14.68 0.01
N GLY A 107 -34.87 -15.72 0.84
CA GLY A 107 -35.44 -15.78 2.18
C GLY A 107 -34.85 -14.72 3.12
N LEU A 108 -33.53 -14.50 3.08
CA LEU A 108 -32.85 -13.46 3.86
C LEU A 108 -33.29 -12.04 3.44
N LEU A 109 -33.47 -11.82 2.13
CA LEU A 109 -34.00 -10.56 1.60
C LEU A 109 -35.51 -10.36 1.81
N SER A 110 -36.20 -11.37 2.35
CA SER A 110 -37.59 -11.19 2.79
C SER A 110 -37.70 -10.55 4.18
N SER A 111 -36.67 -10.71 5.01
CA SER A 111 -36.59 -10.15 6.36
C SER A 111 -35.68 -8.93 6.46
N HIS A 112 -34.75 -8.75 5.52
CA HIS A 112 -33.81 -7.63 5.45
C HIS A 112 -33.85 -6.97 4.08
N GLU A 113 -33.92 -5.64 4.05
CA GLU A 113 -33.98 -4.88 2.78
C GLU A 113 -32.65 -4.93 2.03
N TYR A 114 -31.54 -5.03 2.77
CA TYR A 114 -30.18 -4.97 2.23
C TYR A 114 -29.33 -6.12 2.77
N LEU A 115 -28.60 -6.79 1.87
CA LEU A 115 -27.71 -7.90 2.19
C LEU A 115 -26.33 -7.65 1.58
N LEU A 116 -25.31 -7.52 2.43
CA LEU A 116 -23.90 -7.53 2.04
C LEU A 116 -23.38 -8.97 2.14
N ILE A 117 -22.83 -9.52 1.06
CA ILE A 117 -22.30 -10.88 1.02
C ILE A 117 -20.81 -10.86 0.76
N LEU A 118 -20.02 -11.47 1.66
CA LEU A 118 -18.59 -11.72 1.47
C LEU A 118 -18.36 -13.18 1.09
N PHE A 119 -17.78 -13.40 -0.10
CA PHE A 119 -17.36 -14.69 -0.61
C PHE A 119 -15.90 -14.95 -0.24
N ILE A 120 -15.64 -16.04 0.48
CA ILE A 120 -14.33 -16.35 1.06
C ILE A 120 -13.90 -17.79 0.83
N ALA A 121 -12.59 -18.03 0.92
CA ALA A 121 -12.02 -19.37 1.16
C ALA A 121 -11.35 -19.41 2.55
N PRO A 122 -11.70 -20.34 3.45
CA PRO A 122 -11.21 -20.35 4.83
C PRO A 122 -9.68 -20.43 4.98
N TRP A 123 -9.02 -21.07 4.00
CA TRP A 123 -7.58 -21.22 3.97
C TRP A 123 -6.84 -20.00 3.38
N CYS A 124 -7.54 -19.08 2.71
CA CYS A 124 -6.95 -17.93 2.05
C CYS A 124 -6.66 -16.78 3.03
N GLY A 125 -5.40 -16.31 3.08
CA GLY A 125 -5.01 -15.19 3.94
C GLY A 125 -5.69 -13.86 3.57
N MET A 126 -5.92 -13.61 2.28
CA MET A 126 -6.68 -12.43 1.82
C MET A 126 -8.13 -12.48 2.31
N SER A 127 -8.77 -13.65 2.27
CA SER A 127 -10.11 -13.84 2.82
C SER A 127 -10.18 -13.59 4.33
N LYS A 128 -9.21 -14.08 5.11
CA LYS A 128 -9.15 -13.81 6.55
C LYS A 128 -9.03 -12.32 6.86
N ARG A 129 -8.21 -11.58 6.09
CA ARG A 129 -8.10 -10.12 6.20
C ARG A 129 -9.41 -9.44 5.83
N ALA A 130 -10.04 -9.84 4.72
CA ALA A 130 -11.32 -9.28 4.30
C ALA A 130 -12.40 -9.46 5.38
N VAL A 131 -12.50 -10.64 6.00
CA VAL A 131 -13.42 -10.89 7.13
C VAL A 131 -13.14 -9.92 8.29
N SER A 132 -11.87 -9.75 8.67
CA SER A 132 -11.49 -8.79 9.72
C SER A 132 -11.92 -7.36 9.38
N GLN A 133 -11.73 -6.92 8.14
CA GLN A 133 -12.11 -5.60 7.67
C GLN A 133 -13.63 -5.41 7.64
N ILE A 134 -14.40 -6.45 7.29
CA ILE A 134 -15.87 -6.40 7.39
C ILE A 134 -16.34 -6.30 8.84
N HIS A 135 -15.71 -7.01 9.78
CA HIS A 135 -16.05 -6.86 11.20
C HIS A 135 -15.76 -5.45 11.73
N GLU A 136 -14.60 -4.89 11.36
CA GLU A 136 -14.25 -3.50 11.70
C GLU A 136 -15.28 -2.52 11.11
N MET A 137 -15.65 -2.70 9.84
CA MET A 137 -16.70 -1.91 9.17
C MET A 137 -18.03 -1.94 9.94
N ILE A 138 -18.47 -3.11 10.44
CA ILE A 138 -19.69 -3.26 11.24
C ILE A 138 -19.60 -2.45 12.53
N GLU A 139 -18.47 -2.51 13.24
CA GLU A 139 -18.27 -1.74 14.47
C GLU A 139 -18.33 -0.23 14.19
N TYR A 140 -17.68 0.23 13.13
CA TYR A 140 -17.71 1.63 12.70
C TYR A 140 -19.12 2.08 12.29
N PHE A 141 -19.87 1.24 11.57
CA PHE A 141 -21.26 1.54 11.19
C PHE A 141 -22.14 1.75 12.42
N GLU A 142 -22.11 0.82 13.38
CA GLU A 142 -22.93 0.91 14.60
C GLU A 142 -22.58 2.17 15.42
N LYS A 143 -21.29 2.51 15.53
CA LYS A 143 -20.86 3.77 16.16
C LYS A 143 -21.42 4.99 15.42
N SER A 144 -21.29 5.03 14.10
CA SER A 144 -21.72 6.18 13.29
C SER A 144 -23.24 6.40 13.34
N ARG A 145 -24.01 5.32 13.40
CA ARG A 145 -25.46 5.34 13.46
C ARG A 145 -25.96 6.14 14.68
N ASP A 146 -25.33 5.96 15.84
CA ASP A 146 -25.77 6.61 17.08
C ASP A 146 -25.69 8.16 17.00
N PHE A 147 -24.88 8.72 16.09
CA PHE A 147 -24.73 10.16 15.87
C PHE A 147 -25.49 10.70 14.65
N LEU A 148 -25.80 9.83 13.69
CA LEU A 148 -26.33 10.20 12.38
C LEU A 148 -27.86 9.96 12.25
N VAL A 149 -28.44 9.11 13.11
CA VAL A 149 -29.88 8.76 13.07
C VAL A 149 -30.84 9.92 13.34
N GLU A 150 -30.36 11.07 13.83
CA GLU A 150 -31.24 12.18 14.23
C GLU A 150 -31.96 12.88 13.06
N HIS A 151 -31.53 12.66 11.80
CA HIS A 151 -32.12 13.32 10.64
C HIS A 151 -33.04 12.44 9.78
N PRO A 152 -34.27 12.91 9.43
CA PRO A 152 -35.27 12.13 8.70
C PRO A 152 -34.87 11.71 7.28
N ASN A 153 -33.84 12.33 6.70
CA ASN A 153 -33.33 12.00 5.36
C ASN A 153 -32.13 11.05 5.38
N GLN A 154 -31.66 10.61 6.55
CA GLN A 154 -30.55 9.66 6.69
C GLN A 154 -31.06 8.22 6.75
N LEU A 155 -31.87 7.87 5.75
CA LEU A 155 -32.66 6.64 5.74
C LEU A 155 -31.77 5.39 5.91
N PHE A 156 -30.57 5.32 5.31
CA PHE A 156 -29.69 4.15 5.42
C PHE A 156 -29.42 3.72 6.87
N TYR A 157 -29.16 4.67 7.78
CA TYR A 157 -28.90 4.37 9.19
C TYR A 157 -30.13 3.89 9.96
N SER A 158 -31.33 4.09 9.41
CA SER A 158 -32.58 3.54 9.92
C SER A 158 -32.90 2.12 9.38
N LYS A 159 -32.16 1.65 8.38
CA LYS A 159 -32.42 0.37 7.69
C LYS A 159 -31.68 -0.78 8.36
N LYS A 160 -32.22 -1.99 8.22
CA LYS A 160 -31.57 -3.23 8.69
C LYS A 160 -30.67 -3.77 7.59
N LEU A 161 -29.37 -3.77 7.86
CA LEU A 161 -28.36 -4.39 7.01
C LEU A 161 -28.05 -5.79 7.52
N LEU A 162 -28.09 -6.78 6.63
CA LEU A 162 -27.63 -8.13 6.92
C LEU A 162 -26.25 -8.32 6.29
N VAL A 163 -25.31 -8.91 7.03
CA VAL A 163 -23.99 -9.29 6.52
C VAL A 163 -23.90 -10.82 6.47
N GLY A 164 -23.74 -11.35 5.27
CA GLY A 164 -23.62 -12.77 4.99
C GLY A 164 -22.20 -13.18 4.60
N PHE A 165 -21.76 -14.34 5.08
CA PHE A 165 -20.51 -14.97 4.64
C PHE A 165 -20.79 -16.25 3.87
N VAL A 166 -20.10 -16.45 2.75
CA VAL A 166 -20.20 -17.64 1.90
C VAL A 166 -18.82 -18.27 1.74
N ASN A 167 -18.71 -19.56 2.08
CA ASN A 167 -17.53 -20.37 1.79
C ASN A 167 -17.58 -20.88 0.34
N VAL A 168 -16.79 -20.27 -0.54
CA VAL A 168 -16.81 -20.55 -1.99
C VAL A 168 -16.57 -22.03 -2.32
N PRO A 169 -15.54 -22.71 -1.76
CA PRO A 169 -15.35 -24.14 -1.94
C PRO A 169 -16.54 -25.03 -1.60
N GLU A 170 -17.34 -24.67 -0.59
CA GLU A 170 -18.47 -25.49 -0.11
C GLU A 170 -19.77 -25.23 -0.87
N PHE A 171 -19.94 -24.03 -1.44
CA PHE A 171 -21.19 -23.59 -2.04
C PHE A 171 -21.01 -23.10 -3.49
N PRO A 172 -20.65 -23.96 -4.46
CA PRO A 172 -20.36 -23.53 -5.82
C PRO A 172 -21.60 -23.03 -6.61
N ASN A 173 -22.80 -23.45 -6.22
CA ASN A 173 -24.05 -23.05 -6.90
C ASN A 173 -24.33 -21.55 -6.71
N ILE A 174 -24.25 -21.07 -5.46
CA ILE A 174 -24.46 -19.66 -5.11
C ILE A 174 -23.41 -18.77 -5.78
N THR A 175 -22.16 -19.23 -5.81
CA THR A 175 -21.03 -18.59 -6.48
C THR A 175 -21.30 -18.44 -7.97
N LYS A 176 -21.77 -19.50 -8.65
CA LYS A 176 -22.14 -19.46 -10.06
C LYS A 176 -23.35 -18.56 -10.31
N ARG A 177 -24.39 -18.66 -9.47
CA ARG A 177 -25.62 -17.86 -9.57
C ARG A 177 -25.34 -16.36 -9.46
N LEU A 178 -24.44 -15.98 -8.58
CA LEU A 178 -24.05 -14.58 -8.34
C LEU A 178 -22.84 -14.13 -9.16
N ASN A 179 -22.35 -14.96 -10.09
CA ASN A 179 -21.21 -14.64 -10.94
C ASN A 179 -19.96 -14.21 -10.15
N VAL A 180 -19.58 -15.03 -9.16
CA VAL A 180 -18.36 -14.84 -8.37
C VAL A 180 -17.22 -15.58 -9.08
N LEU A 181 -16.24 -14.82 -9.57
CA LEU A 181 -15.10 -15.36 -10.33
C LEU A 181 -13.88 -15.67 -9.47
N ASP A 182 -13.72 -14.97 -8.35
CA ASP A 182 -12.56 -15.08 -7.46
C ASP A 182 -12.95 -14.77 -6.00
N TYR A 183 -12.05 -15.01 -5.05
CA TYR A 183 -12.20 -14.69 -3.63
C TYR A 183 -10.93 -14.06 -3.03
N PRO A 184 -11.06 -13.11 -2.07
CA PRO A 184 -12.32 -12.60 -1.54
C PRO A 184 -13.07 -11.70 -2.53
N SER A 185 -14.41 -11.77 -2.50
CA SER A 185 -15.30 -10.91 -3.29
C SER A 185 -16.46 -10.42 -2.42
N ILE A 186 -16.88 -9.18 -2.60
CA ILE A 186 -18.00 -8.56 -1.88
C ILE A 186 -19.09 -8.20 -2.87
N LYS A 187 -20.33 -8.58 -2.55
CA LYS A 187 -21.52 -8.19 -3.30
C LYS A 187 -22.55 -7.56 -2.38
N PHE A 188 -23.20 -6.50 -2.84
CA PHE A 188 -24.34 -5.89 -2.17
C PHE A 188 -25.61 -6.24 -2.94
N VAL A 189 -26.60 -6.75 -2.22
CA VAL A 189 -27.81 -7.31 -2.81
C VAL A 189 -29.04 -6.68 -2.17
N ASN A 190 -29.98 -6.26 -3.02
CA ASN A 190 -31.28 -5.72 -2.63
C ASN A 190 -32.39 -6.29 -3.53
N LYS A 191 -33.62 -6.32 -3.00
CA LYS A 191 -34.80 -6.73 -3.75
C LYS A 191 -35.39 -5.53 -4.49
N GLY A 192 -35.22 -5.48 -5.82
CA GLY A 192 -35.77 -4.41 -6.63
C GLY A 192 -37.30 -4.48 -6.75
N GLU A 193 -37.92 -3.40 -7.26
CA GLU A 193 -39.38 -3.24 -7.39
C GLU A 193 -40.08 -4.40 -8.13
N ASN A 194 -39.41 -5.02 -9.10
CA ASN A 194 -39.92 -6.16 -9.88
C ASN A 194 -39.62 -7.53 -9.24
N LEU A 195 -39.28 -7.58 -7.94
CA LEU A 195 -38.81 -8.77 -7.23
C LEU A 195 -37.51 -9.39 -7.77
N LYS A 196 -36.91 -8.80 -8.81
CA LYS A 196 -35.58 -9.18 -9.32
C LYS A 196 -34.51 -8.66 -8.38
N LEU A 197 -33.52 -9.51 -8.11
CA LEU A 197 -32.35 -9.13 -7.33
C LEU A 197 -31.54 -8.08 -8.06
N ARG A 198 -31.24 -6.97 -7.39
CA ARG A 198 -30.20 -6.02 -7.79
C ARG A 198 -28.92 -6.48 -7.10
N ILE A 199 -27.88 -6.74 -7.88
CA ILE A 199 -26.58 -7.21 -7.41
C ILE A 199 -25.56 -6.17 -7.82
N MET A 200 -24.85 -5.61 -6.84
CA MET A 200 -23.79 -4.63 -7.03
C MET A 200 -22.49 -5.25 -6.56
N ASP A 201 -21.45 -5.17 -7.39
CA ASP A 201 -20.12 -5.68 -7.11
C ASP A 201 -19.25 -4.59 -6.48
N PHE A 202 -18.58 -4.93 -5.38
CA PHE A 202 -17.54 -4.06 -4.84
C PHE A 202 -16.24 -4.33 -5.61
N TYR A 203 -15.70 -3.27 -6.20
CA TYR A 203 -14.40 -3.28 -6.87
C TYR A 203 -13.41 -2.47 -6.06
N GLY A 204 -12.22 -3.04 -5.83
CA GLY A 204 -11.13 -2.39 -5.12
C GLY A 204 -10.66 -3.14 -3.88
N ASN A 205 -9.70 -2.55 -3.16
CA ASN A 205 -9.16 -3.14 -1.94
C ASN A 205 -10.21 -3.18 -0.82
N ILE A 206 -10.32 -4.32 -0.14
CA ILE A 206 -11.25 -4.55 0.96
C ILE A 206 -10.68 -3.91 2.23
N TYR A 207 -11.01 -2.64 2.44
CA TYR A 207 -10.71 -1.86 3.63
C TYR A 207 -12.01 -1.34 4.25
N HIS A 208 -12.14 -1.41 5.57
CA HIS A 208 -13.42 -1.19 6.27
C HIS A 208 -14.10 0.13 5.88
N LYS A 209 -13.35 1.25 5.80
CA LYS A 209 -13.92 2.56 5.43
C LYS A 209 -14.38 2.60 3.97
N LYS A 210 -13.63 2.00 3.05
CA LYS A 210 -14.00 1.95 1.62
C LYS A 210 -15.28 1.15 1.42
N VAL A 211 -15.38 -0.01 2.06
CA VAL A 211 -16.58 -0.84 1.98
C VAL A 211 -17.78 -0.11 2.59
N LEU A 212 -17.61 0.55 3.74
CA LEU A 212 -18.66 1.33 4.37
C LEU A 212 -19.16 2.47 3.46
N SER A 213 -18.25 3.32 2.96
CA SER A 213 -18.57 4.41 2.05
C SER A 213 -19.29 3.92 0.79
N TRP A 214 -18.83 2.79 0.24
CA TRP A 214 -19.46 2.18 -0.92
C TRP A 214 -20.89 1.71 -0.64
N ILE A 215 -21.13 1.03 0.48
CA ILE A 215 -22.49 0.57 0.85
C ILE A 215 -23.41 1.76 1.06
N ILE A 216 -22.95 2.80 1.78
CA ILE A 216 -23.71 4.03 1.98
C ILE A 216 -24.15 4.59 0.62
N GLN A 217 -23.22 4.71 -0.34
CA GLN A 217 -23.52 5.19 -1.68
C GLN A 217 -24.46 4.29 -2.48
N GLN A 218 -24.36 2.96 -2.34
CA GLN A 218 -25.30 2.06 -3.00
C GLN A 218 -26.72 2.23 -2.47
N VAL A 219 -26.88 2.40 -1.15
CA VAL A 219 -28.21 2.59 -0.55
C VAL A 219 -28.80 3.94 -0.93
N THR A 220 -28.04 5.04 -0.81
CA THR A 220 -28.55 6.37 -1.16
C THR A 220 -29.03 6.41 -2.62
N ARG A 221 -28.30 5.80 -3.56
CA ARG A 221 -28.74 5.74 -4.98
C ARG A 221 -30.02 4.96 -5.20
N LEU A 222 -30.24 3.88 -4.45
CA LEU A 222 -31.45 3.06 -4.58
C LEU A 222 -32.71 3.81 -4.16
N GLU A 223 -32.61 4.79 -3.26
CA GLU A 223 -33.73 5.60 -2.78
C GLU A 223 -34.21 6.65 -3.79
N ASN A 224 -33.38 6.97 -4.80
CA ASN A 224 -33.71 7.89 -5.89
C ASN A 224 -34.31 9.23 -5.44
N ASN A 225 -33.90 9.71 -4.25
CA ASN A 225 -34.34 10.98 -3.66
C ASN A 225 -33.14 11.92 -3.51
N PRO A 226 -33.13 13.12 -4.13
CA PRO A 226 -32.04 14.09 -3.99
C PRO A 226 -31.70 14.42 -2.54
N ALA A 227 -32.69 14.42 -1.63
CA ALA A 227 -32.49 14.70 -0.22
C ALA A 227 -31.69 13.62 0.53
N SER A 228 -31.62 12.41 -0.02
CA SER A 228 -30.87 11.28 0.54
C SER A 228 -29.45 11.14 -0.02
N GLN A 229 -29.09 11.89 -1.08
CA GLN A 229 -27.78 11.74 -1.74
C GLN A 229 -26.64 12.41 -0.99
N LEU A 230 -26.96 13.37 -0.12
CA LEU A 230 -26.00 14.11 0.70
C LEU A 230 -26.37 13.89 2.17
N ILE A 231 -25.40 13.45 2.98
CA ILE A 231 -25.60 13.28 4.43
C ILE A 231 -25.71 14.66 5.05
N HIS A 232 -26.86 14.97 5.67
CA HIS A 232 -27.04 16.27 6.33
C HIS A 232 -26.26 16.34 7.65
N LEU A 233 -25.38 17.34 7.78
CA LEU A 233 -24.46 17.54 8.90
C LEU A 233 -24.82 18.83 9.63
N SER A 234 -25.60 18.70 10.72
CA SER A 234 -26.12 19.85 11.46
C SER A 234 -25.21 20.35 12.59
N THR A 235 -24.25 19.53 13.04
CA THR A 235 -23.34 19.84 14.16
C THR A 235 -21.88 19.59 13.81
N MET A 236 -20.96 20.15 14.60
CA MET A 236 -19.53 19.83 14.46
C MET A 236 -19.24 18.35 14.70
N ASP A 237 -19.92 17.74 15.66
CA ASP A 237 -19.81 16.30 15.94
C ASP A 237 -20.23 15.47 14.72
N ASN A 238 -21.33 15.84 14.04
CA ASN A 238 -21.75 15.17 12.81
C ASN A 238 -20.65 15.24 11.73
N ILE A 239 -20.03 16.41 11.55
CA ILE A 239 -18.92 16.58 10.60
C ILE A 239 -17.75 15.68 11.01
N GLN A 240 -17.36 15.68 12.27
CA GLN A 240 -16.25 14.86 12.75
C GLN A 240 -16.49 13.38 12.47
N PHE A 241 -17.63 12.83 12.87
CA PHE A 241 -17.95 11.43 12.62
C PHE A 241 -18.05 11.12 11.12
N PHE A 242 -18.64 12.02 10.33
CA PHE A 242 -18.69 11.89 8.87
C PHE A 242 -17.28 11.80 8.26
N LEU A 243 -16.31 12.56 8.77
CA LEU A 243 -14.92 12.49 8.32
C LEU A 243 -14.19 11.22 8.79
N GLU A 244 -14.59 10.63 9.91
CA GLU A 244 -13.97 9.40 10.44
C GLU A 244 -14.38 8.14 9.67
N ILE A 245 -15.62 8.08 9.16
CA ILE A 245 -16.19 6.87 8.53
C ILE A 245 -15.74 6.62 7.09
N SER A 246 -15.07 7.59 6.45
CA SER A 246 -14.60 7.45 5.08
C SER A 246 -13.14 7.83 4.93
N GLU A 247 -12.48 7.20 3.96
CA GLU A 247 -11.15 7.63 3.50
C GLU A 247 -11.25 8.92 2.69
N TYR A 248 -12.33 9.10 1.91
CA TYR A 248 -12.54 10.29 1.09
C TYR A 248 -13.93 10.87 1.32
N SER A 249 -13.97 12.16 1.63
CA SER A 249 -15.22 12.83 1.97
C SER A 249 -15.27 14.22 1.37
N VAL A 250 -16.46 14.63 0.95
CA VAL A 250 -16.73 15.98 0.46
C VAL A 250 -17.86 16.59 1.28
N VAL A 251 -17.65 17.80 1.81
CA VAL A 251 -18.68 18.56 2.52
C VAL A 251 -19.09 19.77 1.68
N TYR A 252 -20.35 19.81 1.27
CA TYR A 252 -21.00 20.95 0.61
C TYR A 252 -21.57 21.91 1.65
N LEU A 253 -20.90 23.04 1.84
CA LEU A 253 -21.28 24.07 2.80
C LEU A 253 -22.04 25.19 2.08
N HIS A 254 -23.24 25.52 2.54
CA HIS A 254 -24.13 26.46 1.84
C HIS A 254 -25.00 27.33 2.75
N GLY A 255 -25.56 28.40 2.17
CA GLY A 255 -26.52 29.30 2.83
C GLY A 255 -27.98 29.10 2.41
N LEU A 256 -28.29 28.03 1.67
CA LEU A 256 -29.65 27.76 1.16
C LEU A 256 -30.65 27.49 2.30
N GLU A 257 -31.85 28.07 2.19
CA GLU A 257 -32.96 27.80 3.11
C GLU A 257 -33.56 26.40 2.88
N SER A 258 -33.85 25.68 3.95
CA SER A 258 -34.24 24.25 3.92
C SER A 258 -35.48 23.94 3.05
N GLY A 259 -36.41 24.90 2.90
CA GLY A 259 -37.63 24.73 2.10
C GLY A 259 -37.43 24.84 0.58
N ASN A 260 -36.37 25.52 0.12
CA ASN A 260 -36.11 25.76 -1.31
C ASN A 260 -34.89 25.01 -1.85
N LYS A 261 -34.12 24.34 -0.98
CA LYS A 261 -32.87 23.65 -1.32
C LYS A 261 -33.01 22.63 -2.46
N TYR A 262 -34.05 21.79 -2.43
CA TYR A 262 -34.21 20.70 -3.39
C TYR A 262 -34.60 21.13 -4.81
N ASN A 263 -34.98 22.40 -5.00
CA ASN A 263 -35.22 23.00 -6.31
C ASN A 263 -34.06 23.89 -6.76
N ASN A 264 -33.02 24.04 -5.93
CA ASN A 264 -31.87 24.87 -6.25
C ASN A 264 -30.96 24.15 -7.27
N THR A 265 -30.64 24.82 -8.37
CA THR A 265 -29.85 24.24 -9.47
C THR A 265 -28.45 23.83 -9.04
N GLU A 266 -27.80 24.61 -8.17
CA GLU A 266 -26.48 24.28 -7.65
C GLU A 266 -26.53 23.07 -6.71
N PHE A 267 -27.55 22.97 -5.85
CA PHE A 267 -27.74 21.79 -5.01
C PHE A 267 -27.93 20.52 -5.85
N LEU A 268 -28.78 20.58 -6.88
CA LEU A 268 -28.99 19.46 -7.80
C LEU A 268 -27.71 19.10 -8.57
N GLN A 269 -26.91 20.09 -8.95
CA GLN A 269 -25.58 19.88 -9.55
C GLN A 269 -24.67 19.04 -8.64
N ILE A 270 -24.59 19.38 -7.35
CA ILE A 270 -23.78 18.64 -6.38
C ILE A 270 -24.33 17.22 -6.17
N VAL A 271 -25.66 17.06 -6.18
CA VAL A 271 -26.32 15.76 -6.14
C VAL A 271 -25.93 14.89 -7.34
N ASP A 272 -25.86 15.45 -8.55
CA ASP A 272 -25.45 14.71 -9.74
C ASP A 272 -23.96 14.36 -9.72
N ILE A 273 -23.11 15.26 -9.25
CA ILE A 273 -21.68 15.00 -9.01
C ILE A 273 -21.47 13.84 -8.01
N CYS A 274 -22.25 13.80 -6.92
CA CYS A 274 -22.17 12.72 -5.93
C CYS A 274 -22.37 11.33 -6.57
N LYS A 275 -23.30 11.20 -7.52
CA LYS A 275 -23.62 9.93 -8.19
C LYS A 275 -22.49 9.38 -9.06
N VAL A 276 -21.49 10.20 -9.40
CA VAL A 276 -20.32 9.75 -10.18
C VAL A 276 -19.38 8.87 -9.35
N TYR A 277 -19.39 9.02 -8.02
CA TYR A 277 -18.41 8.39 -7.12
C TYR A 277 -19.01 7.24 -6.30
N ASP A 278 -18.34 6.10 -6.35
CA ASP A 278 -18.69 4.89 -5.58
C ASP A 278 -18.00 4.81 -4.22
N ASP A 279 -16.91 5.55 -4.03
CA ASP A 279 -15.98 5.41 -2.91
C ASP A 279 -15.73 6.74 -2.17
N ILE A 280 -16.54 7.76 -2.46
CA ILE A 280 -16.55 9.05 -1.78
C ILE A 280 -17.92 9.26 -1.16
N ILE A 281 -17.97 9.65 0.11
CA ILE A 281 -19.22 10.09 0.74
C ILE A 281 -19.34 11.61 0.65
N PHE A 282 -20.57 12.08 0.44
CA PHE A 282 -20.88 13.50 0.36
C PHE A 282 -21.78 13.89 1.52
N GLY A 283 -21.41 14.97 2.19
CA GLY A 283 -22.18 15.60 3.25
C GLY A 283 -22.60 17.00 2.82
N GLU A 284 -23.69 17.50 3.38
CA GLU A 284 -24.13 18.88 3.23
C GLU A 284 -24.31 19.52 4.60
N ALA A 285 -23.96 20.79 4.70
CA ALA A 285 -24.12 21.55 5.93
C ALA A 285 -24.55 22.99 5.64
N ASN A 286 -25.39 23.53 6.52
CA ASN A 286 -25.82 24.91 6.44
C ASN A 286 -24.99 25.83 7.35
N TYR A 287 -24.54 26.98 6.84
CA TYR A 287 -23.76 27.96 7.62
C TYR A 287 -24.45 28.36 8.94
N SER A 288 -25.77 28.57 8.93
CA SER A 288 -26.52 29.02 10.10
C SER A 288 -26.66 27.94 11.16
N GLU A 289 -26.84 26.68 10.75
CA GLU A 289 -26.94 25.53 11.68
C GLU A 289 -25.60 25.27 12.37
N LEU A 290 -24.52 25.24 11.60
CA LEU A 290 -23.18 25.04 12.15
C LEU A 290 -22.75 26.18 13.08
N ASN A 291 -23.07 27.44 12.74
CA ASN A 291 -22.80 28.58 13.62
C ASN A 291 -23.55 28.48 14.96
N ASN A 292 -24.78 27.95 14.96
CA ASN A 292 -25.53 27.73 16.20
C ASN A 292 -24.89 26.62 17.05
N SER A 293 -24.43 25.53 16.42
CA SER A 293 -23.70 24.44 17.11
C SER A 293 -22.40 24.95 17.75
N LEU A 294 -21.60 25.76 17.03
CA LEU A 294 -20.36 26.35 17.55
C LEU A 294 -20.57 27.26 18.77
N GLN A 295 -21.73 27.92 18.88
CA GLN A 295 -22.06 28.75 20.04
C GLN A 295 -22.50 27.94 21.27
N MET A 296 -22.95 26.69 21.07
CA MET A 296 -23.42 25.81 22.15
C MET A 296 -22.33 24.87 22.69
N ASP A 297 -21.44 24.37 21.81
CA ASP A 297 -20.40 23.41 22.18
C ASP A 297 -19.04 24.07 22.43
N SER A 298 -18.85 24.62 23.63
CA SER A 298 -17.56 25.18 24.09
C SER A 298 -16.53 24.12 24.55
N LYS A 299 -16.72 22.85 24.21
CA LYS A 299 -15.75 21.77 24.51
C LYS A 299 -14.98 21.38 23.27
N TYR A 300 -13.82 22.01 23.10
CA TYR A 300 -12.73 21.50 22.29
C TYR A 300 -12.51 20.02 22.60
N ILE A 301 -12.59 19.16 21.58
CA ILE A 301 -12.27 17.73 21.69
C ILE A 301 -10.79 17.58 21.36
N GLU A 302 -10.00 17.13 22.34
CA GLU A 302 -8.59 16.75 22.17
C GLU A 302 -8.49 15.51 21.26
N GLY A 303 -7.64 15.57 20.22
CA GLY A 303 -7.29 14.38 19.43
C GLY A 303 -7.08 14.59 17.94
N PHE A 304 -7.47 15.75 17.39
CA PHE A 304 -7.19 16.11 16.00
C PHE A 304 -5.97 17.03 15.89
N GLU A 305 -5.15 16.86 14.85
CA GLU A 305 -4.11 17.84 14.54
C GLU A 305 -4.75 19.23 14.32
N PRO A 306 -4.14 20.33 14.80
CA PRO A 306 -4.76 21.66 14.85
C PRO A 306 -4.96 22.36 13.50
N SER A 307 -4.88 21.65 12.38
CA SER A 307 -4.71 22.27 11.06
C SER A 307 -6.01 22.69 10.37
N LEU A 308 -7.19 22.27 10.86
CA LEU A 308 -8.46 22.81 10.40
C LEU A 308 -9.24 23.54 11.49
N ASN A 309 -9.08 24.86 11.51
CA ASN A 309 -10.08 25.71 12.11
C ASN A 309 -11.30 25.75 11.16
N ILE A 310 -12.13 24.70 11.16
CA ILE A 310 -13.40 24.67 10.40
C ILE A 310 -14.22 25.95 10.68
N THR A 311 -14.10 26.49 11.89
CA THR A 311 -14.60 27.81 12.29
C THR A 311 -14.19 28.93 11.32
N GLU A 312 -12.93 29.03 10.91
CA GLU A 312 -12.46 30.06 9.96
C GLU A 312 -13.11 29.89 8.57
N LEU A 313 -13.35 28.63 8.15
CA LEU A 313 -14.02 28.33 6.88
C LEU A 313 -15.51 28.70 6.89
N ILE A 314 -16.15 28.63 8.07
CA ILE A 314 -17.56 28.97 8.32
C ILE A 314 -17.77 30.48 8.50
N THR A 315 -16.80 31.21 9.07
CA THR A 315 -16.91 32.66 9.38
C THR A 315 -16.75 33.61 8.19
N ASP A 316 -16.63 33.09 6.97
CA ASP A 316 -16.37 33.91 5.78
C ASP A 316 -17.64 34.66 5.33
N ASN A 317 -17.58 36.01 5.38
CA ASN A 317 -18.68 36.98 5.26
C ASN A 317 -19.35 37.09 3.87
N GLY A 318 -19.18 36.08 3.00
CA GLY A 318 -19.62 36.12 1.60
C GLY A 318 -20.88 35.32 1.26
N ASN A 319 -21.40 34.47 2.16
CA ASN A 319 -22.52 33.53 1.91
C ASN A 319 -22.36 32.65 0.63
N LYS A 320 -21.16 32.56 0.06
CA LYS A 320 -20.89 31.69 -1.10
C LYS A 320 -20.87 30.24 -0.67
N SER A 321 -21.40 29.37 -1.51
CA SER A 321 -21.27 27.93 -1.37
C SER A 321 -19.79 27.50 -1.44
N LYS A 322 -19.45 26.44 -0.71
CA LYS A 322 -18.10 25.86 -0.69
C LYS A 322 -18.18 24.33 -0.76
N LEU A 323 -17.21 23.72 -1.43
CA LEU A 323 -16.92 22.29 -1.33
C LEU A 323 -15.60 22.12 -0.59
N LEU A 324 -15.66 21.42 0.53
CA LEU A 324 -14.51 21.07 1.35
C LEU A 324 -14.16 19.61 1.08
N LEU A 325 -12.98 19.37 0.52
CA LEU A 325 -12.50 18.03 0.19
C LEU A 325 -11.58 17.54 1.31
N PHE A 326 -11.79 16.29 1.73
CA PHE A 326 -11.04 15.64 2.80
C PHE A 326 -10.50 14.29 2.34
N ASN A 327 -9.29 13.97 2.81
CA ASN A 327 -8.66 12.66 2.71
C ASN A 327 -8.21 12.21 4.10
N SER A 328 -8.76 11.08 4.56
CA SER A 328 -8.51 10.48 5.87
C SER A 328 -8.70 11.50 7.00
N GLY A 329 -9.80 12.26 6.93
CA GLY A 329 -10.13 13.33 7.87
C GLY A 329 -9.32 14.64 7.73
N ARG A 330 -8.24 14.65 6.95
CA ARG A 330 -7.46 15.88 6.68
C ARG A 330 -8.06 16.62 5.50
N HIS A 331 -8.31 17.92 5.64
CA HIS A 331 -8.75 18.71 4.49
C HIS A 331 -7.60 19.03 3.55
N VAL A 332 -7.91 18.88 2.26
CA VAL A 332 -6.93 18.96 1.17
C VAL A 332 -7.22 20.13 0.24
N LYS A 333 -8.49 20.55 0.14
CA LYS A 333 -8.89 21.64 -0.74
C LYS A 333 -10.25 22.23 -0.37
N THR A 334 -10.35 23.56 -0.45
CA THR A 334 -11.62 24.28 -0.57
C THR A 334 -11.81 24.74 -2.01
N ILE A 335 -13.00 24.50 -2.55
CA ILE A 335 -13.47 25.06 -3.82
C ILE A 335 -14.63 26.00 -3.48
N THR A 336 -14.59 27.23 -3.99
CA THR A 336 -15.64 28.22 -3.75
C THR A 336 -16.56 28.29 -4.97
N GLY A 337 -17.86 28.24 -4.75
CA GLY A 337 -18.87 28.30 -5.80
C GLY A 337 -19.12 29.70 -6.38
N PRO A 338 -20.11 29.84 -7.28
CA PRO A 338 -21.18 28.86 -7.53
C PRO A 338 -20.75 27.67 -8.41
N PHE A 339 -21.25 26.47 -8.11
CA PHE A 339 -20.99 25.24 -8.87
C PHE A 339 -22.03 25.07 -10.00
N THR A 340 -21.76 25.68 -11.15
CA THR A 340 -22.67 25.68 -12.30
C THR A 340 -22.32 24.67 -13.39
N GLU A 341 -21.13 24.08 -13.33
CA GLU A 341 -20.62 23.08 -14.29
C GLU A 341 -20.05 21.87 -13.53
N GLU A 342 -20.29 20.64 -14.03
CA GLU A 342 -19.76 19.41 -13.41
C GLU A 342 -18.27 19.27 -13.58
N ALA A 343 -17.78 19.47 -14.81
CA ALA A 343 -16.42 19.09 -15.19
C ALA A 343 -15.33 19.73 -14.31
N PRO A 344 -15.37 21.04 -13.97
CA PRO A 344 -14.37 21.62 -13.08
C PRO A 344 -14.39 21.01 -11.68
N VAL A 345 -15.57 20.65 -11.16
CA VAL A 345 -15.72 20.06 -9.83
C VAL A 345 -15.23 18.61 -9.82
N LEU A 346 -15.63 17.80 -10.82
CA LEU A 346 -15.16 16.42 -10.98
C LEU A 346 -13.65 16.36 -11.12
N ASN A 347 -13.07 17.20 -11.99
CA ASN A 347 -11.62 17.28 -12.17
C ASN A 347 -10.90 17.63 -10.86
N ALA A 348 -11.47 18.53 -10.05
CA ALA A 348 -10.90 18.90 -8.76
C ALA A 348 -11.02 17.75 -7.75
N ILE A 349 -12.17 17.09 -7.64
CA ILE A 349 -12.35 15.94 -6.75
C ILE A 349 -11.35 14.83 -7.12
N ASP A 350 -11.28 14.45 -8.40
CA ASP A 350 -10.37 13.42 -8.89
C ASP A 350 -8.90 13.77 -8.60
N TYR A 351 -8.53 15.03 -8.81
CA TYR A 351 -7.19 15.54 -8.54
C TYR A 351 -6.81 15.40 -7.07
N TYR A 352 -7.70 15.81 -6.16
CA TYR A 352 -7.39 15.93 -4.72
C TYR A 352 -7.67 14.64 -3.94
N LYS A 353 -8.42 13.70 -4.53
CA LYS A 353 -8.60 12.34 -4.04
C LYS A 353 -7.32 11.50 -4.13
N GLN A 354 -6.52 11.69 -5.18
CA GLN A 354 -5.29 10.91 -5.34
C GLN A 354 -4.29 11.21 -4.20
N GLU A 355 -3.87 10.17 -3.49
CA GLU A 355 -2.73 10.29 -2.57
C GLU A 355 -1.47 10.56 -3.38
N ASN A 356 -0.79 11.66 -3.07
CA ASN A 356 0.46 11.96 -3.75
C ASN A 356 1.64 11.25 -3.08
N ILE A 357 1.63 11.09 -1.75
CA ILE A 357 2.74 10.48 -1.01
C ILE A 357 2.17 9.38 -0.11
N ILE A 358 2.73 8.17 -0.20
CA ILE A 358 2.46 7.08 0.74
C ILE A 358 3.75 6.59 1.39
N PHE A 359 3.63 6.17 2.65
CA PHE A 359 4.67 5.44 3.36
C PHE A 359 4.38 3.95 3.23
N LEU A 360 5.33 3.18 2.68
CA LEU A 360 5.11 1.76 2.46
C LEU A 360 5.07 1.00 3.78
N ASN A 361 3.97 0.28 3.99
CA ASN A 361 3.73 -0.61 5.11
C ASN A 361 2.64 -1.65 4.73
N LYS A 362 2.21 -2.46 5.70
CA LYS A 362 1.21 -3.51 5.51
C LYS A 362 -0.16 -3.03 5.06
N ASP A 363 -0.53 -1.80 5.41
CA ASP A 363 -1.84 -1.22 5.16
C ASP A 363 -1.84 -0.44 3.83
N THR A 364 -0.68 0.08 3.40
CA THR A 364 -0.54 0.89 2.18
C THR A 364 -0.06 0.11 0.95
N ILE A 365 0.50 -1.10 1.11
CA ILE A 365 0.96 -1.96 0.00
C ILE A 365 -0.13 -2.16 -1.08
N GLY A 366 -1.40 -2.27 -0.68
CA GLY A 366 -2.53 -2.41 -1.62
C GLY A 366 -2.70 -1.19 -2.53
N LYS A 367 -2.41 0.02 -2.02
CA LYS A 367 -2.50 1.26 -2.78
C LYS A 367 -1.49 1.32 -3.93
N LEU A 368 -0.33 0.65 -3.80
CA LEU A 368 0.64 0.54 -4.89
C LEU A 368 0.09 -0.23 -6.09
N ILE A 369 -0.60 -1.33 -5.82
CA ILE A 369 -1.15 -2.22 -6.84
C ILE A 369 -2.33 -1.51 -7.55
N ASP A 370 -3.18 -0.87 -6.76
CA ASP A 370 -4.37 -0.15 -7.24
C ASP A 370 -4.02 1.11 -8.06
N ASN A 371 -2.83 1.70 -7.88
CA ASN A 371 -2.42 2.95 -8.55
C ASN A 371 -2.50 2.84 -10.09
N GLY A 372 -2.15 1.69 -10.65
CA GLY A 372 -2.20 1.42 -12.09
C GLY A 372 -1.46 2.44 -12.96
N GLY A 373 -0.50 3.15 -12.39
CA GLY A 373 0.26 4.24 -12.99
C GLY A 373 1.67 4.30 -12.41
N PRO A 374 2.48 5.29 -12.85
CA PRO A 374 3.88 5.34 -12.45
C PRO A 374 4.02 5.53 -10.95
N ILE A 375 5.11 5.00 -10.41
CA ILE A 375 5.49 5.10 -9.00
C ILE A 375 6.89 5.71 -8.94
N LEU A 376 7.07 6.76 -8.14
CA LEU A 376 8.40 7.21 -7.74
C LEU A 376 8.70 6.66 -6.35
N LEU A 377 9.54 5.63 -6.32
CA LEU A 377 9.93 4.93 -5.11
C LEU A 377 11.23 5.52 -4.55
N LEU A 378 11.15 6.06 -3.35
CA LEU A 378 12.27 6.51 -2.56
C LEU A 378 12.54 5.48 -1.47
N ILE A 379 13.75 4.91 -1.48
CA ILE A 379 14.15 3.85 -0.56
C ILE A 379 15.33 4.30 0.28
N PHE A 380 15.29 4.02 1.58
CA PHE A 380 16.34 4.40 2.52
C PHE A 380 16.62 3.29 3.55
N ASN A 381 17.76 3.41 4.24
CA ASN A 381 18.10 2.55 5.37
C ASN A 381 17.31 2.97 6.61
N GLY A 382 16.40 2.12 7.07
CA GLY A 382 15.60 2.35 8.28
C GLY A 382 14.18 1.80 8.19
N ASN A 383 13.38 2.08 9.23
CA ASN A 383 11.99 1.65 9.35
C ASN A 383 11.02 2.74 8.85
N SER A 384 10.02 2.37 8.05
CA SER A 384 8.93 3.24 7.62
C SER A 384 7.55 2.89 8.21
N GLU A 385 7.46 1.91 9.11
CA GLU A 385 6.19 1.51 9.74
C GLU A 385 5.68 2.57 10.74
N ASN A 386 6.56 3.21 11.52
CA ASN A 386 6.21 4.24 12.51
C ASN A 386 6.35 5.68 11.96
N TYR A 387 6.01 5.90 10.69
CA TYR A 387 6.24 7.17 10.01
C TYR A 387 5.56 8.37 10.69
N ILE A 388 4.43 8.17 11.37
CA ILE A 388 3.70 9.26 12.06
C ILE A 388 4.56 9.87 13.17
N GLU A 389 5.22 9.04 13.98
CA GLU A 389 6.10 9.53 15.04
C GLU A 389 7.33 10.23 14.45
N GLU A 390 7.86 9.71 13.35
CA GLU A 390 9.02 10.26 12.66
C GLU A 390 8.72 11.58 11.92
N LEU A 391 7.49 11.77 11.43
CA LEU A 391 7.06 13.05 10.85
C LEU A 391 6.99 14.18 11.89
N ASN A 392 6.90 13.87 13.18
CA ASN A 392 6.94 14.86 14.26
C ASN A 392 8.36 15.29 14.64
N LYS A 393 9.38 14.62 14.08
CA LYS A 393 10.80 14.89 14.35
C LYS A 393 11.41 15.57 13.12
N GLU A 394 11.64 16.88 13.17
CA GLU A 394 12.19 17.62 12.02
C GLU A 394 13.56 17.10 11.54
N SER A 395 14.34 16.49 12.45
CA SER A 395 15.62 15.86 12.13
C SER A 395 15.48 14.51 11.41
N SER A 396 14.30 13.88 11.46
CA SER A 396 14.08 12.57 10.85
C SER A 396 14.22 12.62 9.33
N ILE A 397 14.84 11.58 8.78
CA ILE A 397 14.95 11.37 7.35
C ILE A 397 13.58 11.28 6.67
N ILE A 398 12.58 10.73 7.36
CA ILE A 398 11.19 10.61 6.88
C ILE A 398 10.56 11.99 6.70
N TYR A 399 10.73 12.88 7.67
CA TYR A 399 10.27 14.27 7.59
C TYR A 399 10.91 15.01 6.42
N GLN A 400 12.23 14.86 6.26
CA GLN A 400 12.97 15.51 5.17
C GLN A 400 12.51 15.03 3.79
N PHE A 401 12.39 13.71 3.59
CA PHE A 401 11.88 13.16 2.34
C PHE A 401 10.46 13.62 2.05
N TYR A 402 9.58 13.61 3.05
CA TYR A 402 8.23 14.09 2.91
C TYR A 402 8.20 15.56 2.46
N GLY A 403 8.97 16.45 3.10
CA GLY A 403 9.06 17.86 2.73
C GLY A 403 9.60 18.10 1.30
N ILE A 404 10.58 17.31 0.86
CA ILE A 404 11.11 17.38 -0.51
C ILE A 404 10.06 16.95 -1.52
N LEU A 405 9.38 15.83 -1.30
CA LEU A 405 8.34 15.34 -2.20
C LEU A 405 7.15 16.31 -2.28
N GLN A 406 6.77 16.95 -1.16
CA GLN A 406 5.77 18.02 -1.17
C GLN A 406 6.19 19.19 -2.09
N ARG A 407 7.47 19.60 -2.04
CA ARG A 407 7.99 20.62 -2.96
C ARG A 407 7.99 20.15 -4.42
N VAL A 408 8.33 18.89 -4.69
CA VAL A 408 8.23 18.30 -6.05
C VAL A 408 6.80 18.38 -6.56
N ILE A 409 5.81 17.98 -5.75
CA ILE A 409 4.38 18.05 -6.09
C ILE A 409 3.96 19.48 -6.42
N SER A 410 4.40 20.47 -5.62
CA SER A 410 4.12 21.89 -5.88
C SER A 410 4.71 22.37 -7.21
N ILE A 411 5.99 22.09 -7.49
CA ILE A 411 6.63 22.45 -8.77
C ILE A 411 5.88 21.82 -9.95
N ARG A 412 5.51 20.55 -9.83
CA ARG A 412 4.77 19.85 -10.89
C ARG A 412 3.38 20.41 -11.08
N LYS A 413 2.70 20.81 -10.01
CA LYS A 413 1.41 21.48 -10.08
C LYS A 413 1.51 22.79 -10.86
N GLU A 414 2.50 23.64 -10.54
CA GLU A 414 2.74 24.89 -11.26
C GLU A 414 2.99 24.64 -12.76
N LYS A 415 3.79 23.63 -13.12
CA LYS A 415 4.02 23.22 -14.52
C LYS A 415 2.70 22.81 -15.22
N ILE A 416 1.83 22.03 -14.55
CA ILE A 416 0.55 21.57 -15.10
C ILE A 416 -0.41 22.74 -15.31
N ASP A 417 -0.55 23.60 -14.30
CA ASP A 417 -1.44 24.77 -14.33
C ASP A 417 -1.05 25.73 -15.46
N GLN A 418 0.25 25.87 -15.75
CA GLN A 418 0.76 26.69 -16.86
C GLN A 418 0.56 26.05 -18.24
N ALA A 419 0.65 24.72 -18.34
CA ALA A 419 0.64 24.02 -19.62
C ALA A 419 -0.77 23.70 -20.15
N ASN A 420 -1.82 23.87 -19.33
CA ASN A 420 -3.21 23.56 -19.70
C ASN A 420 -3.39 22.10 -20.19
N ILE A 421 -2.54 21.19 -19.70
CA ILE A 421 -2.51 19.77 -20.09
C ILE A 421 -3.50 19.00 -19.20
N HIS A 422 -4.41 18.26 -19.83
CA HIS A 422 -5.31 17.34 -19.13
C HIS A 422 -4.52 16.23 -18.41
N LEU A 423 -4.78 16.12 -17.11
CA LEU A 423 -4.50 15.03 -16.16
C LEU A 423 -3.81 13.77 -16.75
N GLU A 424 -2.51 13.89 -17.04
CA GLU A 424 -1.63 12.73 -17.18
C GLU A 424 -1.53 12.00 -15.83
N LYS A 425 -1.45 10.66 -15.85
CA LYS A 425 -1.28 9.86 -14.62
C LYS A 425 -0.06 10.33 -13.85
N ARG A 426 -0.31 10.85 -12.65
CA ARG A 426 0.73 11.35 -11.74
C ARG A 426 1.52 10.18 -11.18
N PRO A 427 2.84 10.34 -10.99
CA PRO A 427 3.56 9.35 -10.23
C PRO A 427 3.05 9.36 -8.78
N LEU A 428 2.70 8.18 -8.27
CA LEU A 428 2.52 7.98 -6.83
C LEU A 428 3.89 8.01 -6.17
N PHE A 429 4.11 8.93 -5.25
CA PHE A 429 5.37 9.01 -4.52
C PHE A 429 5.33 8.06 -3.32
N VAL A 430 6.35 7.22 -3.18
CA VAL A 430 6.38 6.15 -2.19
C VAL A 430 7.66 6.26 -1.38
N ILE A 431 7.54 6.38 -0.07
CA ILE A 431 8.68 6.34 0.86
C ILE A 431 8.73 4.94 1.47
N CYS A 432 9.85 4.23 1.29
CA CYS A 432 10.04 2.85 1.74
C CYS A 432 11.34 2.73 2.55
N GLY A 433 11.23 2.32 3.82
CA GLY A 433 12.40 1.84 4.57
C GLY A 433 12.78 0.42 4.15
N ASN A 434 14.02 -0.01 4.35
CA ASN A 434 14.43 -1.39 4.09
C ASN A 434 14.15 -2.36 5.26
N GLU A 435 13.72 -1.85 6.41
CA GLU A 435 13.29 -2.66 7.54
C GLU A 435 11.81 -3.06 7.42
N GLY A 436 11.47 -4.22 8.01
CA GLY A 436 10.11 -4.76 8.01
C GLY A 436 9.86 -5.83 6.93
N PRO A 437 9.05 -6.86 7.23
CA PRO A 437 8.91 -8.04 6.37
C PRO A 437 8.23 -7.75 5.03
N ILE A 438 7.35 -6.75 4.98
CA ILE A 438 6.61 -6.38 3.75
C ILE A 438 7.47 -5.54 2.84
N ASN A 439 8.17 -4.55 3.40
CA ASN A 439 9.11 -3.72 2.66
C ASN A 439 10.24 -4.57 2.08
N ARG A 440 10.78 -5.52 2.86
CA ARG A 440 11.81 -6.43 2.37
C ARG A 440 11.31 -7.28 1.20
N ARG A 441 10.12 -7.87 1.30
CA ARG A 441 9.53 -8.63 0.19
C ARG A 441 9.29 -7.76 -1.05
N PHE A 442 8.88 -6.51 -0.86
CA PHE A 442 8.67 -5.57 -1.96
C PHE A 442 10.00 -5.21 -2.64
N MET A 443 11.06 -4.95 -1.87
CA MET A 443 12.41 -4.72 -2.39
C MET A 443 12.96 -5.96 -3.10
N ASP A 444 12.78 -7.15 -2.53
CA ASP A 444 13.20 -8.41 -3.14
C ASP A 444 12.46 -8.64 -4.48
N PHE A 445 11.15 -8.33 -4.55
CA PHE A 445 10.36 -8.37 -5.79
C PHE A 445 10.91 -7.41 -6.85
N LEU A 446 11.37 -6.23 -6.43
CA LEU A 446 12.00 -5.26 -7.32
C LEU A 446 13.49 -5.53 -7.55
N HIS A 447 14.06 -6.55 -6.91
CA HIS A 447 15.49 -6.86 -6.88
C HIS A 447 16.35 -5.64 -6.50
N ILE A 448 16.12 -5.12 -5.29
CA ILE A 448 16.84 -3.97 -4.76
C ILE A 448 17.62 -4.43 -3.52
N ASP A 449 18.95 -4.38 -3.62
CA ASP A 449 19.86 -4.72 -2.54
C ASP A 449 20.14 -3.52 -1.62
N ASP A 450 20.50 -3.80 -0.36
CA ASP A 450 20.77 -2.75 0.64
C ASP A 450 21.98 -1.88 0.27
N ASP A 451 22.94 -2.43 -0.48
CA ASP A 451 24.13 -1.72 -0.97
C ASP A 451 23.78 -0.59 -1.96
N LEU A 452 22.59 -0.65 -2.57
CA LEU A 452 22.09 0.39 -3.46
C LEU A 452 21.42 1.54 -2.70
N LEU A 453 21.28 1.45 -1.38
CA LEU A 453 20.52 2.41 -0.61
C LEU A 453 21.35 3.66 -0.20
N PRO A 454 20.69 4.82 -0.09
CA PRO A 454 19.32 5.07 -0.53
C PRO A 454 19.25 5.18 -2.06
N SER A 455 18.06 4.95 -2.60
CA SER A 455 17.80 4.94 -4.03
C SER A 455 16.50 5.66 -4.36
N ILE A 456 16.48 6.38 -5.48
CA ILE A 456 15.25 6.86 -6.12
C ILE A 456 15.05 6.06 -7.40
N ILE A 457 13.91 5.39 -7.51
CA ILE A 457 13.57 4.52 -8.63
C ILE A 457 12.19 4.92 -9.13
N MET A 458 12.08 5.25 -10.42
CA MET A 458 10.79 5.38 -11.08
C MET A 458 10.41 4.03 -11.69
N ILE A 459 9.19 3.59 -11.38
CA ILE A 459 8.57 2.39 -11.93
C ILE A 459 7.43 2.86 -12.82
N ASP A 460 7.43 2.43 -14.09
CA ASP A 460 6.42 2.86 -15.07
C ASP A 460 5.03 2.24 -14.78
N ASP A 461 5.01 0.93 -14.62
CA ASP A 461 3.82 0.17 -14.23
C ASP A 461 4.25 -1.06 -13.41
N LEU A 462 3.76 -1.13 -12.17
CA LEU A 462 4.04 -2.24 -11.26
C LEU A 462 3.27 -3.52 -11.62
N ASN A 463 2.21 -3.41 -12.42
CA ASN A 463 1.37 -4.54 -12.84
C ASN A 463 1.95 -5.31 -14.03
N VAL A 464 3.08 -4.85 -14.59
CA VAL A 464 3.82 -5.55 -15.65
C VAL A 464 4.96 -6.35 -15.04
N SER A 465 5.17 -7.59 -15.52
CA SER A 465 6.24 -8.46 -15.05
C SER A 465 7.30 -8.72 -16.13
N PRO A 466 8.58 -8.35 -15.90
CA PRO A 466 9.04 -7.51 -14.79
C PRO A 466 8.69 -6.03 -15.03
N PRO A 467 8.62 -5.23 -13.96
CA PRO A 467 8.37 -3.81 -14.07
C PRO A 467 9.56 -3.10 -14.74
N LYS A 468 9.28 -2.11 -15.60
CA LYS A 468 10.32 -1.22 -16.11
C LYS A 468 10.75 -0.26 -15.01
N LYS A 469 12.06 -0.20 -14.74
CA LYS A 469 12.65 0.63 -13.71
C LYS A 469 13.59 1.67 -14.33
N PHE A 470 13.64 2.84 -13.73
CA PHE A 470 14.56 3.91 -14.06
C PHE A 470 15.19 4.38 -12.75
N HIS A 471 16.51 4.45 -12.69
CA HIS A 471 17.22 4.89 -11.49
C HIS A 471 17.66 6.33 -11.66
N LEU A 472 17.47 7.12 -10.62
CA LEU A 472 18.08 8.43 -10.54
C LEU A 472 19.45 8.28 -9.89
N ASP A 473 20.49 8.54 -10.68
CA ASP A 473 21.87 8.57 -10.19
C ASP A 473 22.08 9.83 -9.36
N LEU A 474 22.10 9.65 -8.04
CA LEU A 474 22.32 10.74 -7.11
C LEU A 474 23.83 10.94 -6.86
N PRO A 475 24.35 12.17 -6.98
CA PRO A 475 25.74 12.46 -6.63
C PRO A 475 25.98 12.17 -5.14
N LYS A 476 26.84 11.20 -4.82
CA LYS A 476 27.26 10.89 -3.45
C LYS A 476 28.45 11.76 -3.05
N ILE A 477 28.35 12.44 -1.91
CA ILE A 477 29.48 13.16 -1.31
C ILE A 477 29.83 12.50 0.02
N TYR A 478 31.08 12.04 0.14
CA TYR A 478 31.63 11.50 1.38
C TYR A 478 32.13 12.64 2.26
N LEU A 479 31.60 12.75 3.49
CA LEU A 479 31.98 13.82 4.41
C LEU A 479 33.36 13.62 5.05
N SER A 480 34.06 12.51 4.79
CA SER A 480 35.39 12.22 5.34
C SER A 480 36.48 13.23 4.94
N ASN A 481 36.26 14.02 3.86
CA ASN A 481 37.19 15.06 3.41
C ASN A 481 36.92 16.46 4.01
N LEU A 482 35.89 16.62 4.86
CA LEU A 482 35.58 17.89 5.53
C LEU A 482 36.30 18.04 6.87
N GLU A 483 36.78 16.95 7.47
CA GLU A 483 37.48 16.99 8.77
C GLU A 483 38.85 17.69 8.70
N SER A 484 39.51 17.73 7.54
CA SER A 484 40.87 18.29 7.40
C SER A 484 40.94 19.82 7.32
N ASN A 485 39.81 20.53 7.28
CA ASN A 485 39.77 21.99 7.14
C ASN A 485 39.22 22.73 8.38
N VAL A 486 39.11 22.06 9.53
CA VAL A 486 38.47 22.61 10.74
C VAL A 486 39.48 23.18 11.77
N GLU A 487 40.77 23.23 11.45
CA GLU A 487 41.78 23.78 12.40
C GLU A 487 41.94 25.31 12.39
N SER A 488 41.27 26.04 11.51
CA SER A 488 41.20 27.50 11.59
C SER A 488 39.74 27.94 11.60
N GLY A 489 39.34 28.65 12.67
CA GLY A 489 37.99 29.16 12.92
C GLY A 489 37.49 30.24 11.94
N THR A 490 37.76 30.07 10.65
CA THR A 490 37.21 30.85 9.55
C THR A 490 36.40 29.90 8.69
N GLY A 491 35.07 30.07 8.68
CA GLY A 491 34.17 29.25 7.88
C GLY A 491 34.65 29.11 6.43
N VAL A 492 34.62 27.87 5.92
CA VAL A 492 34.94 27.58 4.53
C VAL A 492 33.79 28.09 3.67
N MET A 493 33.96 29.29 3.09
CA MET A 493 33.20 29.68 1.90
C MET A 493 33.76 28.92 0.70
N ASN A 494 33.06 27.86 0.29
CA ASN A 494 32.96 27.53 -1.13
C ASN A 494 31.61 28.09 -1.62
N ASN A 495 31.50 28.39 -2.92
CA ASN A 495 30.39 29.09 -3.59
C ASN A 495 28.99 28.42 -3.50
N ALA A 496 28.70 27.62 -2.47
CA ALA A 496 27.46 26.85 -2.27
C ALA A 496 26.76 27.09 -0.92
N GLY A 497 27.17 28.07 -0.11
CA GLY A 497 26.43 28.47 1.09
C GLY A 497 26.82 27.73 2.38
N ILE A 498 26.41 28.33 3.50
CA ILE A 498 26.88 28.14 4.88
C ILE A 498 26.75 26.68 5.37
N ILE A 499 27.83 26.10 5.93
CA ILE A 499 27.80 24.88 6.75
C ILE A 499 27.96 25.28 8.22
N GLY A 500 26.97 24.95 9.06
CA GLY A 500 27.00 25.18 10.51
C GLY A 500 28.00 24.27 11.24
N ASN A 501 28.33 24.64 12.47
CA ASN A 501 29.35 23.99 13.31
C ASN A 501 29.12 22.48 13.46
N ILE A 502 30.17 21.70 13.19
CA ILE A 502 30.21 20.24 13.34
C ILE A 502 30.52 19.94 14.82
N ASP A 503 29.52 19.52 15.61
CA ASP A 503 29.77 19.02 16.96
C ASP A 503 29.94 17.49 16.94
N ARG A 504 30.89 16.97 17.72
CA ARG A 504 31.39 15.57 17.62
C ARG A 504 30.36 14.49 17.99
N ASN A 505 29.16 14.87 18.43
CA ASN A 505 28.08 13.99 18.86
C ASN A 505 26.70 14.40 18.28
N SER A 506 26.65 15.14 17.18
CA SER A 506 25.40 15.76 16.70
C SER A 506 25.17 15.56 15.20
N GLU A 507 23.98 15.07 14.86
CA GLU A 507 23.36 15.11 13.54
C GLU A 507 23.46 16.51 12.92
N ILE A 508 23.88 16.64 11.65
CA ILE A 508 23.95 17.95 10.99
C ILE A 508 22.72 18.19 10.10
N LEU A 509 21.91 19.13 10.61
CA LEU A 509 20.88 20.01 10.04
C LEU A 509 21.46 20.97 8.94
N SER A 510 20.76 21.55 7.95
CA SER A 510 19.34 21.82 7.68
C SER A 510 19.07 22.18 6.19
N ILE A 511 17.82 22.57 5.95
CA ILE A 511 17.00 22.71 4.73
C ILE A 511 17.13 24.11 4.05
N GLY A 512 17.14 24.17 2.69
CA GLY A 512 17.60 25.28 1.79
C GLY A 512 16.85 26.63 1.75
N LYS A 513 17.11 27.62 0.84
CA LYS A 513 17.98 27.84 -0.36
C LYS A 513 18.68 29.25 -0.27
N PRO A 514 19.70 29.56 -1.11
CA PRO A 514 19.43 30.30 -2.36
C PRO A 514 20.27 29.81 -3.56
N ASN A 515 20.17 28.53 -3.89
CA ASN A 515 20.03 28.02 -5.26
C ASN A 515 19.97 26.48 -5.21
N GLU A 516 18.73 25.98 -5.12
CA GLU A 516 18.31 24.64 -5.54
C GLU A 516 18.96 23.39 -4.91
N SER A 517 19.87 23.49 -3.96
CA SER A 517 20.53 22.30 -3.38
C SER A 517 19.93 21.97 -2.01
N ASN A 518 19.29 20.81 -1.86
CA ASN A 518 18.93 20.25 -0.54
C ASN A 518 19.77 18.99 -0.35
N TRP A 519 20.68 19.00 0.62
CA TRP A 519 21.50 17.84 0.96
C TRP A 519 20.82 17.09 2.10
N ILE A 520 20.60 15.79 1.94
CA ILE A 520 20.20 14.89 3.03
C ILE A 520 21.45 14.15 3.49
N VAL A 521 21.71 14.20 4.79
CA VAL A 521 22.77 13.39 5.42
C VAL A 521 22.16 12.04 5.82
N LEU A 522 22.83 10.97 5.42
CA LEU A 522 22.44 9.61 5.67
C LEU A 522 23.33 9.01 6.74
N ASN A 523 22.83 7.98 7.42
CA ASN A 523 23.62 7.17 8.34
C ASN A 523 24.93 6.74 7.64
N ASN A 524 26.08 6.92 8.30
CA ASN A 524 27.46 6.76 7.79
C ASN A 524 28.11 7.98 7.11
N HIS A 525 27.78 9.22 7.51
CA HIS A 525 28.47 10.44 7.03
C HIS A 525 28.48 10.61 5.49
N THR A 526 27.47 10.07 4.81
CA THR A 526 27.28 10.24 3.37
C THR A 526 26.18 11.25 3.15
N SER A 527 26.42 12.33 2.41
CA SER A 527 25.36 13.24 1.99
C SER A 527 24.97 12.99 0.55
N ILE A 528 23.68 13.15 0.27
CA ILE A 528 23.12 13.05 -1.06
C ILE A 528 22.33 14.31 -1.39
N ASN A 529 22.50 14.83 -2.60
CA ASN A 529 21.73 15.96 -3.08
C ASN A 529 20.33 15.52 -3.52
N PHE A 530 19.33 15.81 -2.69
CA PHE A 530 17.91 15.60 -2.98
C PHE A 530 17.22 16.93 -3.32
N SER A 531 17.54 17.50 -4.49
CA SER A 531 16.85 18.70 -4.96
C SER A 531 15.47 18.37 -5.55
N PRO A 532 14.41 19.13 -5.20
CA PRO A 532 13.10 19.00 -5.83
C PRO A 532 13.12 19.20 -7.35
N SER A 533 14.02 20.04 -7.88
CA SER A 533 14.14 20.22 -9.34
C SER A 533 14.75 18.99 -9.99
N ILE A 534 15.83 18.42 -9.44
CA ILE A 534 16.43 17.16 -9.94
C ILE A 534 15.38 16.04 -10.01
N ILE A 535 14.55 15.87 -8.98
CA ILE A 535 13.49 14.84 -8.99
C ILE A 535 12.40 15.17 -10.03
N SER A 536 12.00 16.43 -10.12
CA SER A 536 11.00 16.89 -11.10
C SER A 536 11.48 16.67 -12.53
N ASP A 537 12.75 17.00 -12.81
CA ASP A 537 13.39 16.86 -14.10
C ASP A 537 13.62 15.38 -14.43
N PHE A 538 14.04 14.56 -13.48
CA PHE A 538 14.14 13.11 -13.66
C PHE A 538 12.81 12.48 -14.10
N ILE A 539 11.69 12.87 -13.50
CA ILE A 539 10.35 12.40 -13.92
C ILE A 539 10.08 12.81 -15.38
N ASP A 540 10.44 14.03 -15.77
CA ASP A 540 10.23 14.54 -17.13
C ASP A 540 11.18 13.86 -18.14
N GLU A 541 12.42 13.56 -17.75
CA GLU A 541 13.41 12.81 -18.53
C GLU A 541 12.98 11.35 -18.76
N VAL A 542 12.45 10.67 -17.74
CA VAL A 542 11.92 9.31 -17.90
C VAL A 542 10.75 9.31 -18.89
N ARG A 543 9.83 10.27 -18.74
CA ARG A 543 8.65 10.40 -19.61
C ARG A 543 8.99 10.74 -21.05
N SER A 544 10.02 11.55 -21.27
CA SER A 544 10.51 11.87 -22.61
C SER A 544 11.40 10.78 -23.21
N GLY A 545 11.67 9.69 -22.48
CA GLY A 545 12.53 8.60 -22.92
C GLY A 545 14.01 8.96 -22.94
N MET A 546 14.42 10.01 -22.23
CA MET A 546 15.82 10.45 -22.12
C MET A 546 16.60 9.62 -21.08
N VAL A 547 15.92 8.95 -20.14
CA VAL A 547 16.55 8.03 -19.19
C VAL A 547 16.52 6.60 -19.72
N ASN A 548 17.67 5.93 -19.66
CA ASN A 548 17.77 4.52 -20.02
C ASN A 548 17.05 3.64 -18.98
N ILE A 549 16.26 2.68 -19.49
CA ILE A 549 15.64 1.64 -18.65
C ILE A 549 16.75 0.79 -18.04
N THR A 550 16.67 0.56 -16.72
CA THR A 550 17.51 -0.43 -16.06
C THR A 550 16.73 -1.72 -15.90
N TYR A 551 17.37 -2.82 -16.28
CA TYR A 551 16.85 -4.17 -16.07
C TYR A 551 17.64 -4.84 -14.97
N HIS A 552 17.03 -5.80 -14.27
CA HIS A 552 17.73 -6.54 -13.23
C HIS A 552 18.94 -7.28 -13.83
N SER A 553 20.09 -7.17 -13.16
CA SER A 553 21.34 -7.82 -13.55
C SER A 553 22.12 -8.14 -12.30
N GLN A 554 22.69 -9.33 -12.22
CA GLN A 554 23.75 -9.61 -11.25
C GLN A 554 24.92 -8.64 -11.43
N ALA A 555 25.69 -8.45 -10.36
CA ALA A 555 26.93 -7.71 -10.42
C ALA A 555 27.88 -8.30 -11.47
N VAL A 556 28.54 -7.43 -12.24
CA VAL A 556 29.52 -7.87 -13.22
C VAL A 556 30.66 -8.59 -12.50
N PRO A 557 30.98 -9.85 -12.85
CA PRO A 557 32.04 -10.59 -12.18
C PRO A 557 33.37 -9.83 -12.28
N ALA A 558 34.02 -9.59 -11.14
CA ALA A 558 35.30 -8.88 -11.09
C ALA A 558 36.41 -9.59 -11.89
N LYS A 559 36.31 -10.91 -12.05
CA LYS A 559 37.17 -11.74 -12.89
C LYS A 559 36.34 -12.79 -13.61
N GLN A 560 36.66 -13.03 -14.87
CA GLN A 560 36.11 -14.13 -15.67
C GLN A 560 37.00 -15.37 -15.46
N ASN A 561 36.55 -16.29 -14.61
CA ASN A 561 37.30 -17.50 -14.26
C ASN A 561 36.79 -18.70 -15.07
N GLY A 562 37.70 -19.45 -15.70
CA GLY A 562 37.37 -20.68 -16.42
C GLY A 562 37.11 -20.47 -17.93
N PRO A 563 36.77 -21.55 -18.65
CA PRO A 563 36.63 -21.55 -20.11
C PRO A 563 35.29 -20.97 -20.59
N VAL A 564 34.28 -20.86 -19.72
CA VAL A 564 32.96 -20.31 -20.05
C VAL A 564 32.85 -18.91 -19.49
N TYR A 565 32.57 -17.94 -20.35
CA TYR A 565 32.35 -16.55 -19.96
C TYR A 565 31.02 -16.40 -19.21
N ILE A 566 31.05 -15.77 -18.03
CA ILE A 566 29.85 -15.51 -17.22
C ILE A 566 29.27 -14.17 -17.65
N LEU A 567 28.10 -14.22 -18.30
CA LEU A 567 27.30 -13.07 -18.68
C LEU A 567 26.38 -12.66 -17.53
N VAL A 568 26.13 -11.37 -17.44
CA VAL A 568 25.07 -10.78 -16.62
C VAL A 568 24.24 -9.84 -17.49
N GLY A 569 23.09 -9.39 -17.00
CA GLY A 569 22.16 -8.52 -17.73
C GLY A 569 22.85 -7.30 -18.35
N ASN A 570 23.68 -6.63 -17.56
CA ASN A 570 24.37 -5.40 -17.95
C ASN A 570 25.47 -5.61 -19.01
N THR A 571 26.07 -6.80 -19.08
CA THR A 571 27.12 -7.10 -20.08
C THR A 571 26.59 -7.83 -21.32
N PHE A 572 25.35 -8.32 -21.27
CA PHE A 572 24.79 -9.14 -22.34
C PHE A 572 24.88 -8.46 -23.72
N LYS A 573 24.38 -7.23 -23.83
CA LYS A 573 24.35 -6.52 -25.13
C LYS A 573 25.76 -6.28 -25.67
N GLU A 574 26.68 -5.81 -24.83
CA GLU A 574 28.06 -5.52 -25.24
C GLU A 574 28.79 -6.79 -25.70
N VAL A 575 28.69 -7.87 -24.93
CA VAL A 575 29.45 -9.10 -25.17
C VAL A 575 28.80 -9.95 -26.27
N VAL A 576 27.48 -10.16 -26.20
CA VAL A 576 26.76 -11.05 -27.13
C VAL A 576 26.57 -10.40 -28.50
N HIS A 577 26.32 -9.09 -28.55
CA HIS A 577 26.12 -8.36 -29.80
C HIS A 577 27.39 -7.71 -30.37
N ASP A 578 28.59 -8.07 -29.88
CA ASP A 578 29.85 -7.71 -30.53
C ASP A 578 29.85 -8.23 -31.97
N ALA A 579 29.80 -7.31 -32.94
CA ALA A 579 29.69 -7.62 -34.36
C ALA A 579 30.88 -8.44 -34.91
N ASN A 580 31.99 -8.48 -34.19
CA ASN A 580 33.23 -9.12 -34.61
C ASN A 580 33.42 -10.56 -34.11
N LYS A 581 32.52 -11.06 -33.26
CA LYS A 581 32.66 -12.39 -32.65
C LYS A 581 31.40 -13.23 -32.85
N ASP A 582 31.59 -14.53 -33.02
CA ASP A 582 30.52 -15.51 -32.84
C ASP A 582 30.40 -15.81 -31.34
N VAL A 583 29.19 -15.82 -30.78
CA VAL A 583 28.97 -16.04 -29.34
C VAL A 583 27.95 -17.15 -29.13
N LEU A 584 28.35 -18.25 -28.49
CA LEU A 584 27.45 -19.32 -28.08
C LEU A 584 27.01 -19.05 -26.64
N VAL A 585 25.71 -18.88 -26.42
CA VAL A 585 25.16 -18.54 -25.10
C VAL A 585 24.28 -19.67 -24.58
N LEU A 586 24.60 -20.15 -23.39
CA LEU A 586 23.75 -21.02 -22.58
C LEU A 586 22.90 -20.18 -21.62
N PHE A 587 21.59 -20.23 -21.82
CA PHE A 587 20.60 -19.66 -20.93
C PHE A 587 20.15 -20.73 -19.93
N TYR A 588 20.37 -20.50 -18.64
CA TYR A 588 20.11 -21.50 -17.60
C TYR A 588 19.52 -20.88 -16.32
N THR A 589 19.11 -21.74 -15.38
CA THR A 589 18.81 -21.38 -13.99
C THR A 589 19.50 -22.37 -13.05
N PRO A 590 19.95 -21.95 -11.86
CA PRO A 590 20.84 -22.75 -11.02
C PRO A 590 20.14 -23.92 -10.30
N TRP A 591 18.81 -23.90 -10.21
CA TRP A 591 18.02 -24.98 -9.63
C TRP A 591 17.47 -25.99 -10.64
N CYS A 592 17.57 -25.73 -11.95
CA CYS A 592 17.09 -26.66 -12.97
C CYS A 592 17.96 -27.92 -13.01
N GLY A 593 17.37 -29.09 -12.76
CA GLY A 593 18.07 -30.38 -12.79
C GLY A 593 18.75 -30.65 -14.14
N HIS A 594 18.08 -30.35 -15.25
CA HIS A 594 18.65 -30.52 -16.59
C HIS A 594 19.86 -29.60 -16.84
N CYS A 595 19.83 -28.36 -16.33
CA CYS A 595 20.97 -27.45 -16.44
C CYS A 595 22.18 -27.96 -15.64
N LYS A 596 21.94 -28.47 -14.42
CA LYS A 596 23.00 -29.05 -13.59
C LYS A 596 23.69 -30.23 -14.26
N THR A 597 22.94 -31.12 -14.90
CA THR A 597 23.50 -32.25 -15.66
C THR A 597 24.28 -31.78 -16.90
N PHE A 598 23.86 -30.70 -17.53
CA PHE A 598 24.44 -30.20 -18.77
C PHE A 598 25.68 -29.31 -18.59
N ASP A 599 25.79 -28.59 -17.47
CA ASP A 599 26.93 -27.71 -17.16
C ASP A 599 28.32 -28.36 -17.38
N PRO A 600 28.62 -29.60 -16.93
CA PRO A 600 29.92 -30.22 -17.20
C PRO A 600 30.20 -30.43 -18.69
N ILE A 601 29.18 -30.83 -19.47
CA ILE A 601 29.30 -31.03 -20.93
C ILE A 601 29.57 -29.69 -21.63
N TYR A 602 28.88 -28.63 -21.21
CA TYR A 602 29.09 -27.30 -21.77
C TYR A 602 30.48 -26.74 -21.46
N ASN A 603 31.01 -26.99 -20.25
CA ASN A 603 32.39 -26.65 -19.90
C ASN A 603 33.42 -27.42 -20.73
N GLU A 604 33.16 -28.70 -21.05
CA GLU A 604 34.01 -29.49 -21.95
C GLU A 604 34.08 -28.87 -23.35
N VAL A 605 32.93 -28.52 -23.94
CA VAL A 605 32.86 -27.83 -25.24
C VAL A 605 33.67 -26.53 -25.21
N ALA A 606 33.51 -25.72 -24.16
CA ALA A 606 34.22 -24.45 -24.02
C ALA A 606 35.74 -24.65 -23.98
N ASN A 607 36.23 -25.64 -23.23
CA ASN A 607 37.66 -25.98 -23.20
C ASN A 607 38.21 -26.36 -24.59
N ILE A 608 37.44 -27.12 -25.38
CA ILE A 608 37.85 -27.55 -26.71
C ILE A 608 37.89 -26.36 -27.69
N ILE A 609 36.89 -25.48 -27.65
CA ILE A 609 36.66 -24.42 -28.65
C ILE A 609 37.50 -23.18 -28.41
N THR A 610 37.76 -22.82 -27.14
CA THR A 610 38.52 -21.60 -26.76
C THR A 610 39.94 -21.60 -27.32
N SER A 611 40.52 -22.77 -27.58
CA SER A 611 41.87 -22.92 -28.16
C SER A 611 41.89 -23.05 -29.69
N LYS A 612 40.74 -23.24 -30.34
CA LYS A 612 40.64 -23.66 -31.74
C LYS A 612 39.92 -22.67 -32.66
N THR A 613 39.12 -21.77 -32.11
CA THR A 613 38.26 -20.85 -32.90
C THR A 613 38.16 -19.49 -32.21
N ASN A 614 37.59 -18.49 -32.89
CA ASN A 614 37.26 -17.20 -32.30
C ASN A 614 35.84 -17.14 -31.69
N VAL A 615 35.23 -18.30 -31.39
CA VAL A 615 33.88 -18.37 -30.81
C VAL A 615 33.97 -18.17 -29.29
N LEU A 616 33.25 -17.17 -28.77
CA LEU A 616 33.09 -16.99 -27.33
C LEU A 616 32.01 -17.91 -26.80
N VAL A 617 32.36 -18.81 -25.89
CA VAL A 617 31.39 -19.66 -25.18
C VAL A 617 31.02 -18.99 -23.86
N ALA A 618 29.74 -18.73 -23.68
CA ALA A 618 29.21 -17.96 -22.55
C ALA A 618 27.97 -18.60 -21.93
N LYS A 619 27.65 -18.22 -20.69
CA LYS A 619 26.40 -18.59 -20.01
C LYS A 619 25.82 -17.45 -19.19
N ILE A 620 24.49 -17.43 -19.04
CA ILE A 620 23.75 -16.45 -18.25
C ILE A 620 22.69 -17.12 -17.36
N ASP A 621 22.64 -16.72 -16.09
CA ASP A 621 21.60 -17.11 -15.16
C ASP A 621 20.35 -16.25 -15.39
N MET A 622 19.34 -16.84 -16.02
CA MET A 622 18.09 -16.16 -16.37
C MET A 622 17.13 -15.98 -15.19
N SER A 623 17.47 -16.52 -14.02
CA SER A 623 16.73 -16.25 -12.78
C SER A 623 17.19 -14.99 -12.05
N ALA A 624 18.42 -14.56 -12.32
CA ALA A 624 19.05 -13.43 -11.66
C ALA A 624 19.47 -12.33 -12.67
N ASN A 625 19.11 -12.45 -13.94
CA ASN A 625 19.37 -11.44 -14.97
C ASN A 625 18.15 -11.32 -15.88
N PHE A 626 17.79 -10.09 -16.22
CA PHE A 626 16.69 -9.81 -17.13
C PHE A 626 17.18 -9.23 -18.45
N ILE A 627 16.92 -9.95 -19.55
CA ILE A 627 17.18 -9.54 -20.93
C ILE A 627 15.84 -9.39 -21.66
N PRO A 628 15.34 -8.16 -21.88
CA PRO A 628 14.00 -7.91 -22.38
C PRO A 628 13.73 -8.59 -23.72
N ASP A 629 14.69 -8.50 -24.65
CA ASP A 629 14.57 -9.02 -26.01
C ASP A 629 14.37 -10.54 -26.07
N TYR A 630 14.69 -11.26 -24.98
CA TYR A 630 14.66 -12.72 -24.93
C TYR A 630 13.65 -13.28 -23.92
N GLN A 631 13.27 -12.51 -22.89
CA GLN A 631 12.24 -12.90 -21.92
C GLN A 631 10.85 -12.38 -22.27
N ILE A 632 10.74 -11.15 -22.80
CA ILE A 632 9.45 -10.61 -23.22
C ILE A 632 9.04 -11.27 -24.54
N GLY A 633 7.80 -11.77 -24.60
CA GLY A 633 7.29 -12.48 -25.78
C GLY A 633 7.76 -13.94 -25.89
N GLY A 634 8.43 -14.48 -24.86
CA GLY A 634 8.68 -15.91 -24.74
C GLY A 634 9.71 -16.47 -25.73
N LYS A 635 10.76 -15.72 -26.09
CA LYS A 635 11.85 -16.28 -26.93
C LYS A 635 12.73 -17.29 -26.16
N ILE A 636 12.71 -17.24 -24.83
CA ILE A 636 13.33 -18.21 -23.92
C ILE A 636 12.35 -18.55 -22.81
N PHE A 637 11.78 -19.75 -22.86
CA PHE A 637 10.75 -20.22 -21.92
C PHE A 637 11.08 -21.58 -21.30
N ARG A 638 12.23 -22.18 -21.66
CA ARG A 638 12.71 -23.48 -21.17
C ARG A 638 14.21 -23.42 -20.90
N PHE A 639 14.67 -24.24 -19.95
CA PHE A 639 16.08 -24.30 -19.57
C PHE A 639 16.58 -25.76 -19.54
N PRO A 640 17.81 -26.04 -20.00
CA PRO A 640 18.71 -25.11 -20.68
C PRO A 640 18.24 -24.78 -22.10
N THR A 641 18.52 -23.57 -22.57
CA THR A 641 18.39 -23.15 -23.98
C THR A 641 19.75 -22.67 -24.46
N ILE A 642 20.15 -23.04 -25.67
CA ILE A 642 21.43 -22.62 -26.27
C ILE A 642 21.14 -21.91 -27.57
N LYS A 643 21.76 -20.73 -27.76
CA LYS A 643 21.66 -19.98 -29.01
C LYS A 643 23.05 -19.53 -29.47
N LEU A 644 23.29 -19.53 -30.77
CA LEU A 644 24.49 -18.99 -31.41
C LEU A 644 24.18 -17.62 -32.03
N PHE A 645 24.94 -16.63 -31.60
CA PHE A 645 24.88 -15.25 -32.09
C PHE A 645 26.01 -15.02 -33.07
N LYS A 646 25.70 -15.11 -34.36
CA LYS A 646 26.69 -15.02 -35.42
C LYS A 646 27.34 -13.64 -35.52
N LYS A 647 28.62 -13.59 -35.85
CA LYS A 647 29.29 -12.33 -36.23
C LYS A 647 28.53 -11.69 -37.40
N LYS A 648 28.38 -10.37 -37.36
CA LYS A 648 27.61 -9.57 -38.35
C LYS A 648 26.10 -9.91 -38.50
N ASP A 649 25.57 -10.93 -37.80
CA ASP A 649 24.15 -11.29 -37.81
C ASP A 649 23.65 -11.62 -36.40
N LYS A 650 23.57 -10.58 -35.56
CA LYS A 650 23.19 -10.71 -34.14
C LYS A 650 21.69 -10.76 -33.90
N GLN A 651 20.91 -10.24 -34.84
CA GLN A 651 19.45 -10.14 -34.71
C GLN A 651 18.73 -11.44 -35.04
N ASN A 652 19.41 -12.37 -35.72
CA ASN A 652 18.88 -13.70 -36.08
C ASN A 652 19.70 -14.80 -35.39
N PRO A 653 19.63 -14.93 -34.05
CA PRO A 653 20.33 -16.01 -33.36
C PRO A 653 19.80 -17.37 -33.79
N ILE A 654 20.71 -18.33 -33.89
CA ILE A 654 20.41 -19.70 -34.32
C ILE A 654 20.22 -20.56 -33.09
N ASP A 655 19.08 -21.24 -33.00
CA ASP A 655 18.76 -22.14 -31.90
C ASP A 655 19.46 -23.49 -32.08
N PHE A 656 20.01 -24.00 -30.98
CA PHE A 656 20.54 -25.36 -30.95
C PHE A 656 19.46 -26.31 -30.46
N ASP A 657 18.95 -27.11 -31.39
CA ASP A 657 17.95 -28.17 -31.14
C ASP A 657 18.56 -29.58 -31.22
N GLY A 658 19.89 -29.69 -31.20
CA GLY A 658 20.61 -30.95 -31.27
C GLY A 658 20.69 -31.71 -29.95
N GLU A 659 21.38 -32.86 -29.97
CA GLU A 659 21.59 -33.69 -28.78
C GLU A 659 22.48 -32.97 -27.76
N ARG A 660 22.20 -33.15 -26.47
CA ARG A 660 22.93 -32.47 -25.38
C ARG A 660 24.26 -33.14 -25.06
N GLU A 661 25.03 -33.45 -26.09
CA GLU A 661 26.35 -34.08 -26.04
C GLU A 661 27.41 -33.14 -26.59
N ALA A 662 28.65 -33.24 -26.09
CA ALA A 662 29.73 -32.33 -26.48
C ALA A 662 29.95 -32.32 -28.01
N ASN A 663 29.97 -33.49 -28.64
CA ASN A 663 30.17 -33.61 -30.09
C ASN A 663 29.08 -32.90 -30.89
N SER A 664 27.81 -33.05 -30.51
CA SER A 664 26.70 -32.42 -31.22
C SER A 664 26.77 -30.89 -31.17
N ILE A 665 27.24 -30.33 -30.05
CA ILE A 665 27.41 -28.88 -29.91
C ILE A 665 28.62 -28.41 -30.71
N LEU A 666 29.71 -29.16 -30.69
CA LEU A 666 30.90 -28.85 -31.49
C LEU A 666 30.58 -28.87 -32.99
N ASP A 667 29.86 -29.88 -33.47
CA ASP A 667 29.39 -29.98 -34.86
C ASP A 667 28.51 -28.79 -35.23
N PHE A 668 27.58 -28.40 -34.35
CA PHE A 668 26.76 -27.21 -34.54
C PHE A 668 27.62 -25.95 -34.68
N ILE A 669 28.58 -25.74 -33.78
CA ILE A 669 29.50 -24.59 -33.87
C ILE A 669 30.23 -24.62 -35.23
N TRP A 670 30.85 -25.74 -35.59
CA TRP A 670 31.59 -25.86 -36.85
C TRP A 670 30.72 -25.60 -38.08
N ILE A 671 29.52 -26.17 -38.16
CA ILE A 671 28.60 -25.97 -39.29
C ILE A 671 28.25 -24.49 -39.47
N HIS A 672 28.08 -23.76 -38.37
CA HIS A 672 27.57 -22.39 -38.42
C HIS A 672 28.67 -21.31 -38.42
N THR A 673 29.91 -21.62 -38.02
CA THR A 673 31.01 -20.65 -37.96
C THR A 673 32.14 -20.91 -38.97
N ALA A 674 32.34 -22.14 -39.45
CA ALA A 674 33.49 -22.50 -40.29
C ALA A 674 33.47 -21.90 -41.72
N ARG A 675 32.32 -21.39 -42.21
CA ARG A 675 32.26 -20.72 -43.53
C ARG A 675 32.92 -19.35 -43.57
N ASP A 676 33.21 -18.77 -42.40
CA ASP A 676 33.72 -17.40 -42.33
C ASP A 676 35.22 -17.34 -41.97
N GLU A 677 35.93 -18.48 -42.00
CA GLU A 677 37.39 -18.63 -41.80
C GLU A 677 38.11 -19.29 -43.00
N LEU A 678 37.36 -19.65 -44.05
CA LEU A 678 37.85 -19.97 -45.40
C LEU A 678 37.69 -18.74 -46.30
#